data_AF-A0A5M6A3G7-F1
#
_entry.id   AF-A0A5M6A3G7-F1
#
_cell.length_a   1.000
_cell.length_b   1.000
_cell.length_c   1.000
_cell.angle_alpha   90.00
_cell.angle_beta   90.00
_cell.angle_gamma   90.00
#
_symmetry.space_group_name_H-M   'P 1'
#
loop_
_entity.id
_entity.type
_entity.pdbx_description
1 polymer ?
#
loop_
_entity_poly.entity_id
_entity_poly.type
_entity_poly.pdbx_seq_one_letter_code
_entity_poly.pdbx_strand_id
1 'polypeptide(L)'
;MKKNLLLFFLLTFIGYACDSSEDTAEASFTIEISGESNPTTFDMGPDKHSETISIKSNASWKIDKPQTAGWLSITPVSGENDGSVTLSAEANETTETRESIVDFYMNDKKIHSMTVRQAPQDLPIKEKTLLLDIIFNNDGTATDASPMKHTVQTFEGSSLMTYYNDSYGCYVARFNHTPGTAISSGYYKVDYQSNQAFKDALADGHTLEALFMYDSEPQTGTEIKMFSSMQAGGTGFLLAKEKGEITFLPNLTSGGWQWNRSGVVPERGKYYHVVGVWDKGAQKASVYVNGELKGTIDAKGDFKFPTPATCQWFGIGGDAAAGSAEAAWRGEIILSRIYDDPLSAEDVTGLWEKVKDKQSQNTIDISDLMFFANFEVKAGSKYRIVGKGFKMGDKVKIESLDNAKESFICNTTATDRYIDAEIPSGFVSGKYRLVLMRESAQYPIGMATLTSTDNPVGFVVPKVIAHRGFHTADNKASENSLASFIAAQKLGVYGSETDFYITKDDVVVCHHDPTINGKKIEDVNYADIRNEQLANGEKIPTLEAYLEQLKANSEMKLIIEIKSHSSNASHDRIVKTVTEMVSEKGVGDQIDYIAFSYYVCQKLNQSIPSGTVIGYLNGDKDPQSMEDGINCIDYSMNSLRAHPEWIKNAHEKGMTVNVWTVNSPQEMLDFMAMGVDLITTDYPDQLKEIIAKFTE
;
A
#
# COMPACT_ATOMS: atom_id res chain seq x y z
N MET A 1 11.33 -46.71 -42.09
CA MET A 1 11.43 -47.27 -43.46
C MET A 1 11.13 -46.17 -44.48
N LYS A 2 11.61 -46.30 -45.74
CA LYS A 2 11.28 -45.56 -47.01
C LYS A 2 10.55 -44.19 -46.88
N LYS A 3 11.13 -43.02 -47.23
CA LYS A 3 11.71 -42.49 -48.51
C LYS A 3 10.69 -41.81 -49.46
N ASN A 4 10.94 -40.51 -49.73
CA ASN A 4 10.96 -39.67 -50.96
C ASN A 4 10.09 -40.10 -52.20
N LEU A 5 9.62 -39.23 -53.12
CA LEU A 5 10.28 -38.11 -53.83
C LEU A 5 9.28 -37.26 -54.70
N LEU A 6 9.80 -36.20 -55.35
CA LEU A 6 9.26 -35.21 -56.32
C LEU A 6 8.21 -35.61 -57.42
N LEU A 7 7.20 -34.75 -57.62
CA LEU A 7 7.07 -33.70 -58.68
C LEU A 7 7.50 -33.99 -60.16
N PHE A 8 6.57 -33.92 -61.15
CA PHE A 8 6.62 -33.08 -62.41
C PHE A 8 5.50 -33.36 -63.49
N PHE A 9 4.98 -32.27 -64.11
CA PHE A 9 4.47 -32.02 -65.49
C PHE A 9 3.81 -33.06 -66.44
N LEU A 10 2.70 -32.65 -67.09
CA LEU A 10 2.40 -32.52 -68.56
C LEU A 10 1.01 -31.83 -68.71
N LEU A 11 0.62 -30.95 -69.66
CA LEU A 11 0.72 -30.83 -71.15
C LEU A 11 -0.01 -31.95 -71.92
N THR A 12 -0.76 -31.72 -73.02
CA THR A 12 -1.06 -30.48 -73.81
C THR A 12 -2.59 -30.42 -74.17
N PHE A 13 -3.20 -30.03 -75.31
CA PHE A 13 -2.88 -29.66 -76.72
C PHE A 13 -4.06 -28.87 -77.38
N ILE A 14 -3.78 -28.07 -78.43
CA ILE A 14 -4.55 -27.75 -79.68
C ILE A 14 -6.07 -27.42 -79.58
N GLY A 15 -6.61 -26.37 -80.23
CA GLY A 15 -6.00 -25.37 -81.12
C GLY A 15 -7.02 -24.52 -81.90
N TYR A 16 -6.54 -23.54 -82.67
CA TYR A 16 -7.35 -22.50 -83.34
C TYR A 16 -8.24 -23.00 -84.49
N ALA A 17 -9.39 -22.33 -84.64
CA ALA A 17 -9.92 -21.93 -85.95
C ALA A 17 -9.91 -20.39 -86.00
N CYS A 18 -9.59 -19.80 -87.16
CA CYS A 18 -9.41 -18.36 -87.31
C CYS A 18 -10.58 -17.76 -88.10
N ASP A 19 -11.05 -16.57 -87.68
CA ASP A 19 -11.83 -15.67 -88.53
C ASP A 19 -11.32 -14.24 -88.30
N SER A 20 -11.33 -13.41 -89.34
CA SER A 20 -10.57 -12.16 -89.38
C SER A 20 -11.46 -10.93 -89.15
N SER A 21 -11.60 -10.53 -87.89
CA SER A 21 -12.00 -9.16 -87.53
C SER A 21 -10.80 -8.22 -87.66
N GLU A 22 -11.05 -6.97 -88.09
CA GLU A 22 -10.06 -5.90 -87.99
C GLU A 22 -9.79 -5.59 -86.51
N ASP A 23 -8.52 -5.58 -86.07
CA ASP A 23 -8.13 -5.21 -84.71
C ASP A 23 -8.34 -3.70 -84.48
N THR A 24 -9.59 -3.31 -84.22
CA THR A 24 -9.89 -2.06 -83.51
C THR A 24 -9.40 -2.23 -82.08
N ALA A 25 -8.13 -1.88 -81.83
CA ALA A 25 -7.50 -1.99 -80.52
C ALA A 25 -8.42 -1.39 -79.44
N GLU A 26 -8.84 -2.21 -78.47
CA GLU A 26 -9.81 -1.78 -77.46
C GLU A 26 -9.28 -0.56 -76.70
N ALA A 27 -10.16 0.42 -76.46
CA ALA A 27 -9.80 1.66 -75.78
C ALA A 27 -9.39 1.33 -74.34
N SER A 28 -8.14 1.57 -73.99
CA SER A 28 -7.54 1.23 -72.71
C SER A 28 -7.24 2.48 -71.89
N PHE A 29 -7.43 2.36 -70.57
CA PHE A 29 -7.14 3.43 -69.62
C PHE A 29 -6.72 2.85 -68.28
N THR A 30 -5.56 3.27 -67.77
CA THR A 30 -5.09 2.95 -66.41
C THR A 30 -4.50 4.19 -65.76
N ILE A 31 -4.88 4.42 -64.50
CA ILE A 31 -4.31 5.41 -63.58
C ILE A 31 -3.22 4.70 -62.78
N GLU A 32 -2.02 5.26 -62.74
CA GLU A 32 -0.89 4.76 -61.94
C GLU A 32 -0.41 5.86 -60.97
N ILE A 33 -0.49 5.60 -59.66
CA ILE A 33 -0.08 6.54 -58.60
C ILE A 33 0.50 5.76 -57.41
N SER A 34 1.65 6.20 -56.89
CA SER A 34 2.37 5.57 -55.75
C SER A 34 2.53 4.03 -55.77
N GLY A 35 2.45 3.42 -56.96
CA GLY A 35 2.55 1.96 -57.16
C GLY A 35 1.22 1.21 -57.28
N GLU A 36 0.07 1.89 -57.12
CA GLU A 36 -1.26 1.32 -57.32
C GLU A 36 -1.82 1.63 -58.72
N SER A 37 -2.66 0.72 -59.24
CA SER A 37 -3.36 0.86 -60.52
C SER A 37 -4.86 1.03 -60.32
N ASN A 38 -5.46 2.08 -60.90
CA ASN A 38 -6.88 2.44 -60.80
C ASN A 38 -7.44 2.52 -59.36
N PRO A 39 -6.77 3.22 -58.41
CA PRO A 39 -7.25 3.31 -57.03
C PRO A 39 -8.54 4.13 -56.92
N THR A 40 -9.44 3.71 -56.02
CA THR A 40 -10.73 4.38 -55.76
C THR A 40 -10.63 5.49 -54.70
N THR A 41 -9.49 5.60 -54.02
CA THR A 41 -9.18 6.58 -52.97
C THR A 41 -7.75 7.09 -53.15
N PHE A 42 -7.50 8.34 -52.78
CA PHE A 42 -6.16 8.90 -52.67
C PHE A 42 -6.11 9.86 -51.49
N ASP A 43 -5.34 9.50 -50.46
CA ASP A 43 -5.31 10.18 -49.17
C ASP A 43 -4.03 11.02 -49.02
N MET A 44 -4.19 12.33 -48.85
CA MET A 44 -3.11 13.29 -48.62
C MET A 44 -2.92 13.58 -47.12
N GLY A 45 -1.68 13.83 -46.71
CA GLY A 45 -1.37 14.42 -45.40
C GLY A 45 -1.90 15.86 -45.26
N PRO A 46 -1.91 16.44 -44.05
CA PRO A 46 -2.52 17.74 -43.80
C PRO A 46 -1.74 18.91 -44.40
N ASP A 47 -0.44 18.74 -44.63
CA ASP A 47 0.42 19.73 -45.26
C ASP A 47 0.10 19.94 -46.76
N LYS A 48 0.75 20.92 -47.37
CA LYS A 48 0.72 21.18 -48.81
C LYS A 48 1.23 19.97 -49.60
N HIS A 49 0.33 19.17 -50.18
CA HIS A 49 0.68 17.99 -50.96
C HIS A 49 0.67 18.26 -52.47
N SER A 50 1.55 17.60 -53.22
CA SER A 50 1.54 17.62 -54.67
C SER A 50 2.15 16.35 -55.25
N GLU A 51 1.35 15.58 -55.99
CA GLU A 51 1.72 14.25 -56.48
C GLU A 51 1.36 14.09 -57.95
N THR A 52 2.20 13.39 -58.72
CA THR A 52 2.01 13.20 -60.16
C THR A 52 1.60 11.78 -60.46
N ILE A 53 0.38 11.66 -60.97
CA ILE A 53 -0.24 10.46 -61.51
C ILE A 53 0.28 10.25 -62.93
N SER A 54 0.55 9.00 -63.29
CA SER A 54 0.70 8.60 -64.70
C SER A 54 -0.62 8.06 -65.23
N ILE A 55 -0.97 8.44 -66.45
CA ILE A 55 -2.11 7.90 -67.19
C ILE A 55 -1.56 7.08 -68.33
N LYS A 56 -2.01 5.83 -68.42
CA LYS A 56 -1.81 4.95 -69.57
C LYS A 56 -3.06 4.96 -70.42
N SER A 57 -2.94 5.33 -71.70
CA SER A 57 -4.09 5.39 -72.59
C SER A 57 -3.70 5.30 -74.07
N ASN A 58 -4.61 4.79 -74.90
CA ASN A 58 -4.56 4.85 -76.36
C ASN A 58 -5.61 5.79 -76.97
N ALA A 59 -6.22 6.66 -76.15
CA ALA A 59 -7.33 7.54 -76.52
C ALA A 59 -7.23 8.93 -75.86
N SER A 60 -8.17 9.83 -76.17
CA SER A 60 -8.27 11.11 -75.47
C SER A 60 -8.94 10.95 -74.12
N TRP A 61 -8.49 11.72 -73.13
CA TRP A 61 -8.98 11.65 -71.77
C TRP A 61 -9.19 13.04 -71.14
N LYS A 62 -10.09 13.09 -70.17
CA LYS A 62 -10.42 14.27 -69.35
C LYS A 62 -10.59 13.85 -67.90
N ILE A 63 -10.23 14.75 -66.99
CA ILE A 63 -10.52 14.66 -65.57
C ILE A 63 -11.47 15.81 -65.19
N ASP A 64 -12.47 15.53 -64.37
CA ASP A 64 -13.42 16.51 -63.85
C ASP A 64 -13.52 16.45 -62.32
N LYS A 65 -13.90 17.58 -61.70
CA LYS A 65 -14.09 17.72 -60.25
C LYS A 65 -15.19 18.74 -59.96
N PRO A 66 -16.00 18.56 -58.91
CA PRO A 66 -17.06 19.52 -58.58
C PRO A 66 -16.49 20.90 -58.22
N GLN A 67 -17.25 21.96 -58.47
CA GLN A 67 -16.83 23.34 -58.16
C GLN A 67 -16.57 23.57 -56.66
N THR A 68 -17.17 22.76 -55.79
CA THR A 68 -16.92 22.75 -54.34
C THR A 68 -15.49 22.30 -53.98
N ALA A 69 -14.81 21.56 -54.85
CA ALA A 69 -13.43 21.11 -54.65
C ALA A 69 -12.40 22.21 -54.95
N GLY A 70 -12.65 23.45 -54.49
CA GLY A 70 -11.77 24.61 -54.72
C GLY A 70 -10.37 24.45 -54.13
N TRP A 71 -10.23 23.58 -53.12
CA TRP A 71 -8.97 23.25 -52.44
C TRP A 71 -8.05 22.32 -53.25
N LEU A 72 -8.59 21.58 -54.22
CA LEU A 72 -7.86 20.61 -55.05
C LEU A 72 -7.63 21.15 -56.46
N SER A 73 -6.37 21.17 -56.89
CA SER A 73 -5.94 21.50 -58.26
C SER A 73 -5.54 20.26 -59.04
N ILE A 74 -5.81 20.25 -60.35
CA ILE A 74 -5.54 19.13 -61.26
C ILE A 74 -4.95 19.72 -62.54
N THR A 75 -3.72 19.35 -62.90
CA THR A 75 -3.03 19.90 -64.08
C THR A 75 -2.23 18.83 -64.85
N PRO A 76 -2.43 18.65 -66.17
CA PRO A 76 -3.54 19.15 -66.98
C PRO A 76 -4.86 18.42 -66.65
N VAL A 77 -5.99 19.02 -67.01
CA VAL A 77 -7.33 18.40 -66.86
C VAL A 77 -7.73 17.50 -68.04
N SER A 78 -6.88 17.38 -69.06
CA SER A 78 -7.14 16.58 -70.27
C SER A 78 -5.86 16.32 -71.06
N GLY A 79 -5.83 15.25 -71.85
CA GLY A 79 -4.73 14.88 -72.73
C GLY A 79 -5.11 13.81 -73.75
N GLU A 80 -4.12 13.34 -74.50
CA GLU A 80 -4.28 12.29 -75.52
C GLU A 80 -3.17 11.25 -75.37
N ASN A 81 -3.54 9.97 -75.40
CA ASN A 81 -2.66 8.82 -75.15
C ASN A 81 -2.05 8.85 -73.73
N ASP A 82 -0.95 8.10 -73.52
CA ASP A 82 -0.12 8.17 -72.32
C ASP A 82 0.22 9.62 -71.92
N GLY A 83 0.08 9.95 -70.65
CA GLY A 83 0.39 11.27 -70.10
C GLY A 83 0.61 11.25 -68.60
N SER A 84 0.76 12.43 -68.01
CA SER A 84 0.86 12.61 -66.56
C SER A 84 0.00 13.78 -66.09
N VAL A 85 -0.50 13.69 -64.86
CA VAL A 85 -1.35 14.69 -64.22
C VAL A 85 -0.89 14.90 -62.79
N THR A 86 -0.61 16.15 -62.43
CA THR A 86 -0.33 16.52 -61.05
C THR A 86 -1.63 16.88 -60.32
N LEU A 87 -1.89 16.20 -59.21
CA LEU A 87 -2.85 16.62 -58.20
C LEU A 87 -2.10 17.46 -57.15
N SER A 88 -2.62 18.63 -56.80
CA SER A 88 -2.01 19.52 -55.80
C SER A 88 -3.07 20.11 -54.88
N ALA A 89 -2.75 20.19 -53.58
CA ALA A 89 -3.55 20.89 -52.59
C ALA A 89 -2.65 21.77 -51.72
N GLU A 90 -3.17 22.92 -51.29
CA GLU A 90 -2.58 23.67 -50.17
C GLU A 90 -2.80 22.92 -48.85
N ALA A 91 -2.20 23.38 -47.75
CA ALA A 91 -2.43 22.77 -46.44
C ALA A 91 -3.92 22.79 -46.05
N ASN A 92 -4.34 21.84 -45.21
CA ASN A 92 -5.68 21.79 -44.66
C ASN A 92 -5.70 22.36 -43.23
N GLU A 93 -5.70 23.69 -43.13
CA GLU A 93 -5.69 24.49 -41.89
C GLU A 93 -6.97 24.36 -41.04
N THR A 94 -7.73 23.26 -41.17
CA THR A 94 -8.96 22.97 -40.43
C THR A 94 -8.83 21.65 -39.66
N THR A 95 -9.60 21.53 -38.58
CA THR A 95 -9.72 20.32 -37.75
C THR A 95 -10.65 19.25 -38.35
N GLU A 96 -11.05 19.39 -39.62
CA GLU A 96 -11.93 18.44 -40.32
C GLU A 96 -11.27 17.94 -41.62
N THR A 97 -11.37 16.63 -41.87
CA THR A 97 -10.96 16.01 -43.15
C THR A 97 -11.76 16.62 -44.30
N ARG A 98 -11.10 17.11 -45.35
CA ARG A 98 -11.76 17.52 -46.59
C ARG A 98 -11.62 16.45 -47.67
N GLU A 99 -12.72 16.13 -48.35
CA GLU A 99 -12.73 15.15 -49.45
C GLU A 99 -13.49 15.66 -50.68
N SER A 100 -13.16 15.08 -51.85
CA SER A 100 -13.87 15.29 -53.11
C SER A 100 -13.73 14.08 -54.02
N ILE A 101 -14.78 13.75 -54.76
CA ILE A 101 -14.69 12.83 -55.89
C ILE A 101 -14.03 13.55 -57.08
N VAL A 102 -13.15 12.84 -57.78
CA VAL A 102 -12.53 13.20 -59.04
C VAL A 102 -12.92 12.13 -60.08
N ASP A 103 -13.48 12.56 -61.20
CA ASP A 103 -14.01 11.68 -62.24
C ASP A 103 -13.12 11.66 -63.48
N PHE A 104 -12.81 10.46 -63.96
CA PHE A 104 -11.97 10.24 -65.13
C PHE A 104 -12.83 9.79 -66.32
N TYR A 105 -12.55 10.38 -67.48
CA TYR A 105 -13.26 10.19 -68.73
C TYR A 105 -12.29 9.79 -69.84
N MET A 106 -12.71 8.90 -70.73
CA MET A 106 -12.01 8.55 -71.96
C MET A 106 -13.01 8.61 -73.12
N ASN A 107 -12.68 9.33 -74.20
CA ASN A 107 -13.60 9.62 -75.31
C ASN A 107 -14.98 10.11 -74.80
N ASP A 108 -14.98 11.11 -73.91
CA ASP A 108 -16.13 11.69 -73.19
C ASP A 108 -17.00 10.73 -72.34
N LYS A 109 -16.68 9.43 -72.28
CA LYS A 109 -17.33 8.47 -71.40
C LYS A 109 -16.63 8.41 -70.05
N LYS A 110 -17.38 8.61 -68.96
CA LYS A 110 -16.88 8.37 -67.59
C LYS A 110 -16.50 6.89 -67.43
N ILE A 111 -15.30 6.64 -66.92
CA ILE A 111 -14.72 5.30 -66.77
C ILE A 111 -14.24 4.98 -65.35
N HIS A 112 -13.85 5.98 -64.56
CA HIS A 112 -13.39 5.79 -63.17
C HIS A 112 -13.78 6.97 -62.27
N SER A 113 -13.80 6.73 -60.96
CA SER A 113 -13.95 7.75 -59.91
C SER A 113 -12.95 7.47 -58.80
N MET A 114 -12.26 8.51 -58.34
CA MET A 114 -11.32 8.46 -57.21
C MET A 114 -11.74 9.49 -56.15
N THR A 115 -11.85 9.08 -54.90
CA THR A 115 -12.10 9.99 -53.78
C THR A 115 -10.77 10.52 -53.27
N VAL A 116 -10.48 11.79 -53.52
CA VAL A 116 -9.30 12.47 -53.00
C VAL A 116 -9.62 13.06 -51.63
N ARG A 117 -8.83 12.71 -50.62
CA ARG A 117 -8.95 13.22 -49.25
C ARG A 117 -7.72 14.00 -48.84
N GLN A 118 -7.87 14.92 -47.90
CA GLN A 118 -6.78 15.54 -47.17
C GLN A 118 -7.10 15.54 -45.68
N ALA A 119 -6.18 15.02 -44.88
CA ALA A 119 -6.31 14.95 -43.43
C ALA A 119 -6.50 16.35 -42.79
N PRO A 120 -7.13 16.47 -41.61
CA PRO A 120 -7.14 17.71 -40.84
C PRO A 120 -5.73 18.04 -40.35
N GLN A 121 -5.40 19.32 -40.25
CA GLN A 121 -4.19 19.71 -39.53
C GLN A 121 -4.38 19.44 -38.03
N ASP A 122 -3.50 18.62 -37.47
CA ASP A 122 -3.39 18.45 -36.02
C ASP A 122 -3.24 19.85 -35.38
N LEU A 123 -4.05 20.13 -34.36
CA LEU A 123 -3.86 21.33 -33.55
C LEU A 123 -2.42 21.31 -33.02
N PRO A 124 -1.65 22.40 -33.17
CA PRO A 124 -0.31 22.46 -32.61
C PRO A 124 -0.43 22.31 -31.10
N ILE A 125 -0.04 21.14 -30.58
CA ILE A 125 -0.09 20.84 -29.16
C ILE A 125 0.87 21.81 -28.47
N LYS A 126 0.31 22.88 -27.89
CA LYS A 126 0.98 23.65 -26.85
C LYS A 126 1.29 22.63 -25.75
N GLU A 127 2.55 22.25 -25.61
CA GLU A 127 2.99 21.34 -24.55
C GLU A 127 2.53 21.94 -23.22
N LYS A 128 1.53 21.30 -22.60
CA LYS A 128 0.90 21.80 -21.37
C LYS A 128 1.93 21.70 -20.25
N THR A 129 2.39 22.82 -19.72
CA THR A 129 3.51 22.79 -18.77
C THR A 129 3.04 22.16 -17.47
N LEU A 130 3.70 21.07 -17.09
CA LEU A 130 3.52 20.49 -15.77
C LEU A 130 4.16 21.44 -14.74
N LEU A 131 3.36 21.92 -13.79
CA LEU A 131 3.83 22.58 -12.58
C LEU A 131 4.23 21.56 -11.50
N LEU A 132 3.68 20.34 -11.59
CA LEU A 132 3.99 19.20 -10.72
C LEU A 132 3.66 17.89 -11.44
N ASP A 133 4.52 16.88 -11.32
CA ASP A 133 4.27 15.51 -11.81
C ASP A 133 4.87 14.50 -10.83
N ILE A 134 4.05 13.98 -9.91
CA ILE A 134 4.53 13.07 -8.86
C ILE A 134 4.74 11.66 -9.40
N ILE A 135 6.00 11.23 -9.38
CA ILE A 135 6.43 9.85 -9.62
C ILE A 135 6.80 9.21 -8.28
N PHE A 136 6.24 8.04 -7.99
CA PHE A 136 6.59 7.24 -6.81
C PHE A 136 7.80 6.33 -7.10
N ASN A 137 8.58 6.02 -6.07
CA ASN A 137 9.84 5.26 -6.18
C ASN A 137 9.77 3.90 -5.45
N ASN A 138 10.68 2.98 -5.80
CA ASN A 138 10.70 1.62 -5.22
C ASN A 138 11.02 1.59 -3.72
N ASP A 139 11.78 2.56 -3.22
CA ASP A 139 12.21 2.69 -1.83
C ASP A 139 11.10 3.24 -0.91
N GLY A 140 9.95 3.65 -1.47
CA GLY A 140 8.85 4.30 -0.76
C GLY A 140 8.83 5.82 -0.92
N THR A 141 9.88 6.44 -1.48
CA THR A 141 9.94 7.89 -1.71
C THR A 141 9.13 8.32 -2.95
N ALA A 142 9.14 9.61 -3.26
CA ALA A 142 8.56 10.17 -4.46
C ALA A 142 9.42 11.32 -5.01
N THR A 143 9.19 11.74 -6.26
CA THR A 143 9.98 12.75 -6.96
C THR A 143 9.11 13.54 -7.94
N ASP A 144 9.40 14.83 -8.11
CA ASP A 144 8.74 15.67 -9.13
C ASP A 144 9.43 15.52 -10.50
N ALA A 145 8.72 14.91 -11.45
CA ALA A 145 9.14 14.79 -12.84
C ALA A 145 8.93 16.07 -13.66
N SER A 146 8.18 17.07 -13.16
CA SER A 146 7.94 18.33 -13.87
C SER A 146 9.22 19.16 -14.11
N PRO A 147 9.18 20.18 -15.00
CA PRO A 147 10.24 21.18 -15.10
C PRO A 147 10.52 21.98 -13.80
N MET A 148 9.57 22.08 -12.87
CA MET A 148 9.72 22.88 -11.64
C MET A 148 10.61 22.21 -10.58
N LYS A 149 10.75 20.88 -10.61
CA LYS A 149 11.61 20.08 -9.72
C LYS A 149 11.42 20.40 -8.23
N HIS A 150 10.17 20.38 -7.78
CA HIS A 150 9.84 20.53 -6.36
C HIS A 150 10.47 19.43 -5.51
N THR A 151 11.02 19.81 -4.36
CA THR A 151 11.45 18.85 -3.32
C THR A 151 10.22 18.16 -2.72
N VAL A 152 10.06 16.87 -3.05
CA VAL A 152 9.03 16.02 -2.44
C VAL A 152 9.59 15.41 -1.16
N GLN A 153 9.01 15.79 -0.01
CA GLN A 153 9.37 15.27 1.31
C GLN A 153 8.51 14.03 1.60
N THR A 154 9.14 12.90 1.90
CA THR A 154 8.46 11.66 2.31
C THR A 154 8.43 11.60 3.83
N PHE A 155 7.23 11.56 4.42
CA PHE A 155 7.05 11.32 5.84
C PHE A 155 6.75 9.83 6.00
N GLU A 156 7.79 9.02 6.24
CA GLU A 156 7.69 7.56 6.38
C GLU A 156 6.76 7.15 7.54
N GLY A 157 6.05 6.03 7.38
CA GLY A 157 5.18 5.44 8.40
C GLY A 157 4.50 4.17 7.90
N SER A 158 4.10 3.26 8.80
CA SER A 158 3.57 1.93 8.45
C SER A 158 2.29 1.96 7.62
N SER A 159 1.54 3.06 7.64
CA SER A 159 0.38 3.28 6.77
C SER A 159 0.74 3.58 5.31
N LEU A 160 2.00 3.86 4.98
CA LEU A 160 2.45 4.21 3.62
C LEU A 160 3.38 3.13 3.06
N MET A 161 3.07 2.70 1.84
CA MET A 161 3.99 1.92 1.02
C MET A 161 3.79 2.24 -0.45
N THR A 162 4.87 2.28 -1.24
CA THR A 162 4.74 2.14 -2.69
C THR A 162 4.62 0.66 -3.07
N TYR A 163 4.17 0.33 -4.29
CA TYR A 163 4.38 -0.98 -4.95
C TYR A 163 4.38 -0.86 -6.47
N TYR A 164 5.02 -1.77 -7.21
CA TYR A 164 4.98 -1.74 -8.67
C TYR A 164 3.67 -2.34 -9.19
N ASN A 165 2.85 -1.51 -9.84
CA ASN A 165 1.59 -1.92 -10.43
C ASN A 165 1.81 -2.30 -11.91
N ASP A 166 1.71 -3.60 -12.20
CA ASP A 166 2.04 -4.20 -13.48
C ASP A 166 1.07 -3.74 -14.60
N SER A 167 -0.16 -3.33 -14.25
CA SER A 167 -1.16 -2.82 -15.21
C SER A 167 -0.90 -1.36 -15.62
N TYR A 168 -0.43 -0.53 -14.68
CA TYR A 168 -0.08 0.87 -14.98
C TYR A 168 1.33 1.03 -15.57
N GLY A 169 2.26 0.16 -15.19
CA GLY A 169 3.67 0.18 -15.59
C GLY A 169 4.54 1.09 -14.72
N CYS A 170 4.09 1.44 -13.51
CA CYS A 170 4.77 2.36 -12.60
C CYS A 170 4.64 1.91 -11.14
N TYR A 171 5.44 2.53 -10.26
CA TYR A 171 5.18 2.48 -8.83
C TYR A 171 3.95 3.34 -8.49
N VAL A 172 3.17 2.88 -7.53
CA VAL A 172 1.96 3.54 -7.03
C VAL A 172 2.07 3.65 -5.52
N ALA A 173 1.54 4.71 -4.92
CA ALA A 173 1.51 4.85 -3.45
C ALA A 173 0.19 4.34 -2.88
N ARG A 174 0.27 3.48 -1.86
CA ARG A 174 -0.86 3.00 -1.06
C ARG A 174 -0.80 3.58 0.34
N PHE A 175 -1.96 3.97 0.83
CA PHE A 175 -2.21 4.59 2.12
C PHE A 175 -3.24 3.75 2.87
N ASN A 176 -2.95 3.37 4.12
CA ASN A 176 -3.82 2.55 4.97
C ASN A 176 -4.21 3.27 6.27
N HIS A 177 -4.37 4.59 6.22
CA HIS A 177 -4.81 5.39 7.37
C HIS A 177 -6.27 5.12 7.74
N THR A 178 -6.64 5.51 8.96
CA THR A 178 -8.05 5.75 9.28
C THR A 178 -8.53 6.95 8.44
N PRO A 179 -9.58 6.82 7.59
CA PRO A 179 -9.97 7.90 6.70
C PRO A 179 -10.34 9.18 7.46
N GLY A 180 -9.78 10.31 7.02
CA GLY A 180 -10.15 11.63 7.52
C GLY A 180 -9.43 12.10 8.80
N THR A 181 -8.54 11.31 9.39
CA THR A 181 -7.82 11.70 10.62
C THR A 181 -6.65 12.65 10.37
N ALA A 182 -6.15 13.29 11.44
CA ALA A 182 -4.83 13.90 11.47
C ALA A 182 -3.74 12.81 11.53
N ILE A 183 -2.61 13.04 10.85
CA ILE A 183 -1.49 12.10 10.75
C ILE A 183 -0.14 12.85 10.79
N SER A 184 0.84 12.30 11.51
CA SER A 184 2.22 12.83 11.58
C SER A 184 3.21 12.07 10.69
N SER A 185 2.74 11.01 10.03
CA SER A 185 3.54 10.07 9.23
C SER A 185 2.68 9.42 8.15
N GLY A 186 3.31 8.75 7.19
CA GLY A 186 2.66 8.04 6.09
C GLY A 186 2.07 8.92 4.98
N TYR A 187 2.74 10.02 4.62
CA TYR A 187 2.29 10.92 3.54
C TYR A 187 3.47 11.58 2.80
N TYR A 188 3.19 12.20 1.65
CA TYR A 188 4.16 13.05 0.96
C TYR A 188 3.77 14.52 1.04
N LYS A 189 4.77 15.39 1.10
CA LYS A 189 4.64 16.85 1.12
C LYS A 189 5.44 17.47 -0.03
N VAL A 190 4.78 18.31 -0.81
CA VAL A 190 5.39 19.12 -1.88
C VAL A 190 5.37 20.58 -1.45
N ASP A 191 6.51 21.10 -0.98
CA ASP A 191 6.60 22.49 -0.53
C ASP A 191 6.66 23.45 -1.73
N TYR A 192 5.91 24.55 -1.66
CA TYR A 192 5.93 25.62 -2.66
C TYR A 192 6.00 27.03 -2.05
N GLN A 193 6.18 27.14 -0.72
CA GLN A 193 6.15 28.43 -0.01
C GLN A 193 7.14 29.45 -0.59
N SER A 194 8.35 29.00 -0.93
CA SER A 194 9.42 29.79 -1.56
C SER A 194 9.35 29.84 -3.10
N ASN A 195 8.65 28.92 -3.77
CA ASN A 195 8.59 28.88 -5.23
C ASN A 195 7.57 29.89 -5.76
N GLN A 196 8.04 31.11 -6.07
CA GLN A 196 7.18 32.17 -6.59
C GLN A 196 6.65 31.87 -7.99
N ALA A 197 7.44 31.28 -8.89
CA ALA A 197 7.01 30.96 -10.26
C ALA A 197 5.85 29.95 -10.28
N PHE A 198 5.89 28.92 -9.43
CA PHE A 198 4.78 27.98 -9.25
C PHE A 198 3.51 28.68 -8.76
N LYS A 199 3.62 29.61 -7.80
CA LYS A 199 2.47 30.39 -7.32
C LYS A 199 1.93 31.33 -8.38
N ASP A 200 2.78 32.03 -9.12
CA ASP A 200 2.35 32.96 -10.17
C ASP A 200 1.60 32.22 -11.28
N ALA A 201 2.08 31.04 -11.69
CA ALA A 201 1.38 30.18 -12.67
C ALA A 201 0.05 29.64 -12.12
N LEU A 202 0.03 29.05 -10.91
CA LEU A 202 -1.19 28.51 -10.28
C LEU A 202 -2.28 29.59 -10.08
N ALA A 203 -1.90 30.87 -10.06
CA ALA A 203 -2.79 32.01 -9.86
C ALA A 203 -3.51 32.51 -11.13
N ASP A 204 -3.12 32.06 -12.33
CA ASP A 204 -3.71 32.53 -13.60
C ASP A 204 -4.78 31.60 -14.20
N GLY A 205 -5.01 30.48 -13.54
CA GLY A 205 -5.77 29.34 -14.01
C GLY A 205 -4.94 28.09 -13.78
N HIS A 206 -5.57 26.95 -13.53
CA HIS A 206 -4.82 25.70 -13.35
C HIS A 206 -5.70 24.48 -13.54
N THR A 207 -5.04 23.35 -13.79
CA THR A 207 -5.68 22.03 -13.80
C THR A 207 -4.94 21.09 -12.86
N LEU A 208 -5.69 20.37 -12.02
CA LEU A 208 -5.20 19.22 -11.28
C LEU A 208 -5.64 17.93 -11.97
N GLU A 209 -4.74 16.98 -12.15
CA GLU A 209 -5.05 15.60 -12.59
C GLU A 209 -4.66 14.64 -11.47
N ALA A 210 -5.54 13.69 -11.15
CA ALA A 210 -5.25 12.58 -10.25
C ALA A 210 -5.85 11.26 -10.78
N LEU A 211 -5.18 10.15 -10.49
CA LEU A 211 -5.73 8.80 -10.69
C LEU A 211 -5.54 8.02 -9.39
N PHE A 212 -6.65 7.66 -8.75
CA PHE A 212 -6.66 7.07 -7.41
C PHE A 212 -7.70 5.97 -7.29
N MET A 213 -7.58 5.15 -6.24
CA MET A 213 -8.60 4.21 -5.77
C MET A 213 -8.82 4.44 -4.28
N TYR A 214 -10.06 4.31 -3.82
CA TYR A 214 -10.42 4.43 -2.39
C TYR A 214 -10.70 3.03 -1.82
N ASP A 215 -9.98 2.62 -0.76
CA ASP A 215 -10.10 1.27 -0.17
C ASP A 215 -10.84 1.30 1.18
N SER A 216 -12.02 1.92 1.18
CA SER A 216 -12.97 1.88 2.28
C SER A 216 -14.39 2.04 1.75
N GLU A 217 -15.38 1.73 2.57
CA GLU A 217 -16.77 2.10 2.28
C GLU A 217 -16.93 3.63 2.31
N PRO A 218 -17.81 4.23 1.48
CA PRO A 218 -18.05 5.67 1.47
C PRO A 218 -18.38 6.23 2.86
N GLN A 219 -17.57 7.19 3.31
CA GLN A 219 -17.74 7.83 4.62
C GLN A 219 -18.55 9.12 4.52
N THR A 220 -19.33 9.40 5.57
CA THR A 220 -20.06 10.66 5.76
C THR A 220 -19.78 11.24 7.14
N GLY A 221 -19.71 12.57 7.24
CA GLY A 221 -19.38 13.30 8.47
C GLY A 221 -17.97 13.90 8.48
N THR A 222 -17.03 13.29 7.77
CA THR A 222 -15.61 13.69 7.71
C THR A 222 -15.18 13.98 6.27
N GLU A 223 -14.31 14.98 6.06
CA GLU A 223 -13.68 15.23 4.76
C GLU A 223 -12.43 14.35 4.62
N ILE A 224 -12.22 13.81 3.41
CA ILE A 224 -11.11 12.91 3.10
C ILE A 224 -10.41 13.42 1.83
N LYS A 225 -9.09 13.58 1.86
CA LYS A 225 -8.32 14.27 0.81
C LYS A 225 -7.13 13.42 0.38
N MET A 226 -7.04 13.14 -0.92
CA MET A 226 -5.95 12.36 -1.52
C MET A 226 -4.80 13.24 -2.04
N PHE A 227 -5.13 14.42 -2.55
CA PHE A 227 -4.20 15.36 -3.16
C PHE A 227 -4.73 16.79 -3.03
N SER A 228 -4.18 17.57 -2.10
CA SER A 228 -4.70 18.91 -1.81
C SER A 228 -3.72 19.84 -1.08
N SER A 229 -4.02 21.12 -1.16
CA SER A 229 -3.48 22.17 -0.28
C SER A 229 -4.64 23.11 0.08
N MET A 230 -5.35 22.84 1.19
CA MET A 230 -6.62 23.54 1.49
C MET A 230 -6.66 24.32 2.83
N GLN A 231 -5.52 24.71 3.41
CA GLN A 231 -5.52 25.45 4.68
C GLN A 231 -5.87 26.93 4.52
N ALA A 232 -7.13 27.26 4.79
CA ALA A 232 -7.75 28.60 4.70
C ALA A 232 -7.69 29.28 3.32
N GLY A 233 -7.19 28.58 2.30
CA GLY A 233 -6.98 28.99 0.92
C GLY A 233 -6.48 27.78 0.11
N GLY A 234 -6.22 27.93 -1.18
CA GLY A 234 -5.62 26.90 -2.03
C GLY A 234 -6.61 26.08 -2.86
N THR A 235 -6.25 24.86 -3.22
CA THR A 235 -6.95 24.00 -4.21
C THR A 235 -6.66 22.52 -3.96
N GLY A 236 -7.38 21.63 -4.64
CA GLY A 236 -7.22 20.19 -4.50
C GLY A 236 -8.49 19.41 -4.76
N PHE A 237 -8.43 18.12 -4.46
CA PHE A 237 -9.56 17.21 -4.45
C PHE A 237 -9.92 16.74 -3.05
N LEU A 238 -11.21 16.50 -2.81
CA LEU A 238 -11.71 15.81 -1.61
C LEU A 238 -12.87 14.87 -1.94
N LEU A 239 -13.14 13.92 -1.04
CA LEU A 239 -14.44 13.31 -0.87
C LEU A 239 -15.23 14.17 0.14
N ALA A 240 -16.34 14.75 -0.30
CA ALA A 240 -17.08 15.71 0.52
C ALA A 240 -17.89 15.03 1.63
N LYS A 241 -17.77 15.53 2.86
CA LYS A 241 -18.34 14.95 4.09
C LYS A 241 -19.85 14.68 4.05
N GLU A 242 -20.62 15.35 3.18
CA GLU A 242 -22.07 15.14 3.11
C GLU A 242 -22.46 13.81 2.44
N LYS A 243 -21.60 13.25 1.57
CA LYS A 243 -21.93 12.08 0.72
C LYS A 243 -20.75 11.15 0.35
N GLY A 244 -19.51 11.54 0.64
CA GLY A 244 -18.32 10.91 0.08
C GLY A 244 -18.08 11.24 -1.41
N GLU A 245 -18.73 12.27 -1.97
CA GLU A 245 -18.66 12.57 -3.41
C GLU A 245 -17.36 13.29 -3.81
N ILE A 246 -16.75 12.84 -4.91
CA ILE A 246 -15.53 13.42 -5.50
C ILE A 246 -15.81 14.89 -5.85
N THR A 247 -15.01 15.79 -5.30
CA THR A 247 -15.19 17.24 -5.38
C THR A 247 -13.86 17.93 -5.70
N PHE A 248 -13.85 18.83 -6.67
CA PHE A 248 -12.76 19.76 -6.91
C PHE A 248 -13.07 21.09 -6.21
N LEU A 249 -12.10 21.64 -5.46
CA LEU A 249 -12.37 22.74 -4.52
C LEU A 249 -11.27 23.85 -4.53
N PRO A 250 -11.24 24.72 -5.55
CA PRO A 250 -10.41 25.92 -5.52
C PRO A 250 -11.00 26.97 -4.56
N ASN A 251 -10.12 27.76 -3.92
CA ASN A 251 -10.48 28.91 -3.09
C ASN A 251 -10.22 30.21 -3.84
N LEU A 252 -11.22 31.09 -3.93
CA LEU A 252 -11.13 32.36 -4.64
C LEU A 252 -11.40 33.56 -3.73
N THR A 253 -10.87 34.72 -4.12
CA THR A 253 -11.05 36.00 -3.40
C THR A 253 -12.52 36.45 -3.38
N SER A 254 -13.34 35.98 -4.33
CA SER A 254 -14.80 36.13 -4.33
C SER A 254 -15.48 34.77 -4.12
N GLY A 255 -16.44 34.70 -3.19
CA GLY A 255 -17.16 33.47 -2.85
C GLY A 255 -16.40 32.46 -1.97
N GLY A 256 -15.06 32.49 -1.92
CA GLY A 256 -14.26 31.56 -1.10
C GLY A 256 -14.15 30.18 -1.73
N TRP A 257 -14.55 29.12 -1.01
CA TRP A 257 -14.50 27.74 -1.49
C TRP A 257 -15.54 27.46 -2.57
N GLN A 258 -15.10 27.14 -3.79
CA GLN A 258 -15.98 26.88 -4.94
C GLN A 258 -16.30 25.39 -5.02
N TRP A 259 -17.41 24.97 -4.39
CA TRP A 259 -17.80 23.55 -4.22
C TRP A 259 -18.26 22.85 -5.51
N ASN A 260 -17.31 22.51 -6.40
CA ASN A 260 -17.62 21.80 -7.64
C ASN A 260 -17.67 20.27 -7.42
N ARG A 261 -18.86 19.79 -7.04
CA ARG A 261 -19.18 18.37 -6.82
C ARG A 261 -19.41 17.65 -8.14
N SER A 262 -18.84 16.45 -8.28
CA SER A 262 -19.10 15.57 -9.44
C SER A 262 -20.39 14.73 -9.32
N GLY A 263 -20.95 14.60 -8.11
CA GLY A 263 -22.01 13.62 -7.82
C GLY A 263 -21.57 12.15 -7.89
N VAL A 264 -20.28 11.86 -8.17
CA VAL A 264 -19.71 10.51 -8.16
C VAL A 264 -19.17 10.21 -6.77
N VAL A 265 -19.68 9.15 -6.14
CA VAL A 265 -19.13 8.59 -4.90
C VAL A 265 -18.23 7.40 -5.27
N PRO A 266 -16.98 7.30 -4.74
CA PRO A 266 -16.11 6.17 -5.06
C PRO A 266 -16.66 4.83 -4.53
N GLU A 267 -16.66 3.82 -5.39
CA GLU A 267 -16.86 2.42 -5.00
C GLU A 267 -15.53 1.87 -4.43
N ARG A 268 -15.60 1.08 -3.35
CA ARG A 268 -14.41 0.50 -2.70
C ARG A 268 -13.60 -0.33 -3.70
N GLY A 269 -12.29 -0.07 -3.78
CA GLY A 269 -11.36 -0.82 -4.62
C GLY A 269 -11.36 -0.45 -6.10
N LYS A 270 -12.17 0.54 -6.53
CA LYS A 270 -12.28 0.98 -7.92
C LYS A 270 -11.42 2.21 -8.21
N TYR A 271 -10.76 2.25 -9.37
CA TYR A 271 -9.94 3.39 -9.80
C TYR A 271 -10.79 4.47 -10.50
N TYR A 272 -10.48 5.73 -10.21
CA TYR A 272 -11.10 6.92 -10.81
C TYR A 272 -10.01 7.86 -11.30
N HIS A 273 -10.05 8.19 -12.59
CA HIS A 273 -9.31 9.32 -13.17
C HIS A 273 -10.14 10.57 -12.95
N VAL A 274 -9.55 11.61 -12.37
CA VAL A 274 -10.27 12.84 -12.00
C VAL A 274 -9.45 14.05 -12.43
N VAL A 275 -10.12 14.98 -13.12
CA VAL A 275 -9.51 16.24 -13.54
C VAL A 275 -10.34 17.41 -13.02
N GLY A 276 -9.68 18.33 -12.33
CA GLY A 276 -10.27 19.54 -11.75
C GLY A 276 -9.66 20.76 -12.42
N VAL A 277 -10.46 21.50 -13.18
CA VAL A 277 -10.03 22.68 -13.96
C VAL A 277 -10.61 23.92 -13.30
N TRP A 278 -9.78 24.91 -13.00
CA TRP A 278 -10.22 26.28 -12.73
C TRP A 278 -9.72 27.20 -13.85
N ASP A 279 -10.67 27.74 -14.61
CA ASP A 279 -10.45 28.70 -15.68
C ASP A 279 -10.80 30.11 -15.16
N LYS A 280 -9.76 30.91 -14.95
CA LYS A 280 -9.85 32.30 -14.51
C LYS A 280 -10.44 33.23 -15.58
N GLY A 281 -10.19 32.95 -16.86
CA GLY A 281 -10.67 33.74 -18.00
C GLY A 281 -12.16 33.53 -18.25
N ALA A 282 -12.62 32.28 -18.26
CA ALA A 282 -14.05 31.95 -18.32
C ALA A 282 -14.79 32.19 -16.99
N GLN A 283 -14.06 32.35 -15.88
CA GLN A 283 -14.57 32.41 -14.51
C GLN A 283 -15.39 31.17 -14.12
N LYS A 284 -14.86 29.98 -14.44
CA LYS A 284 -15.50 28.68 -14.25
C LYS A 284 -14.59 27.72 -13.49
N ALA A 285 -15.21 26.84 -12.71
CA ALA A 285 -14.57 25.60 -12.27
C ALA A 285 -15.33 24.42 -12.88
N SER A 286 -14.61 23.44 -13.41
CA SER A 286 -15.12 22.20 -13.99
C SER A 286 -14.47 20.98 -13.35
N VAL A 287 -15.22 19.89 -13.21
CA VAL A 287 -14.73 18.62 -12.67
C VAL A 287 -15.17 17.47 -13.58
N TYR A 288 -14.19 16.66 -13.96
CA TYR A 288 -14.33 15.53 -14.85
C TYR A 288 -13.98 14.25 -14.10
N VAL A 289 -14.67 13.14 -14.41
CA VAL A 289 -14.37 11.82 -13.86
C VAL A 289 -14.43 10.80 -14.99
N ASN A 290 -13.31 10.08 -15.19
CA ASN A 290 -13.09 9.14 -16.30
C ASN A 290 -13.39 9.78 -17.66
N GLY A 291 -12.75 10.92 -17.94
CA GLY A 291 -12.94 11.74 -19.15
C GLY A 291 -14.23 12.56 -19.19
N GLU A 292 -15.33 12.07 -18.63
CA GLU A 292 -16.65 12.72 -18.68
C GLU A 292 -16.74 13.95 -17.77
N LEU A 293 -17.27 15.06 -18.30
CA LEU A 293 -17.61 16.25 -17.49
C LEU A 293 -18.77 15.92 -16.54
N LYS A 294 -18.55 16.11 -15.23
CA LYS A 294 -19.55 15.80 -14.18
C LYS A 294 -20.16 17.04 -13.52
N GLY A 295 -19.42 18.15 -13.45
CA GLY A 295 -19.92 19.39 -12.84
C GLY A 295 -19.17 20.63 -13.30
N THR A 296 -19.91 21.72 -13.52
CA THR A 296 -19.36 23.06 -13.82
C THR A 296 -20.11 24.12 -13.03
N ILE A 297 -19.38 25.04 -12.41
CA ILE A 297 -19.92 26.15 -11.62
C ILE A 297 -19.30 27.50 -12.01
N ASP A 298 -19.98 28.60 -11.69
CA ASP A 298 -19.35 29.92 -11.63
C ASP A 298 -18.25 29.92 -10.56
N ALA A 299 -17.04 30.34 -10.91
CA ALA A 299 -15.87 30.41 -10.03
C ALA A 299 -15.12 31.72 -10.31
N LYS A 300 -15.57 32.79 -9.66
CA LYS A 300 -15.23 34.19 -9.97
C LYS A 300 -14.17 34.75 -9.03
N GLY A 301 -13.34 35.68 -9.54
CA GLY A 301 -12.28 36.35 -8.79
C GLY A 301 -10.89 35.71 -9.01
N ASP A 302 -9.94 36.09 -8.17
CA ASP A 302 -8.56 35.61 -8.21
C ASP A 302 -8.34 34.43 -7.26
N PHE A 303 -7.29 33.65 -7.50
CA PHE A 303 -6.94 32.53 -6.64
C PHE A 303 -6.47 33.00 -5.26
N LYS A 304 -7.05 32.42 -4.20
CA LYS A 304 -6.74 32.74 -2.82
C LYS A 304 -5.83 31.68 -2.21
N PHE A 305 -4.52 31.92 -2.25
CA PHE A 305 -3.52 31.06 -1.60
C PHE A 305 -3.75 30.88 -0.08
N PRO A 306 -3.31 29.75 0.50
CA PRO A 306 -2.99 29.68 1.92
C PRO A 306 -1.95 30.75 2.30
N THR A 307 -1.88 31.12 3.57
CA THR A 307 -0.80 31.97 4.09
C THR A 307 0.40 31.15 4.59
N PRO A 308 1.61 31.75 4.70
CA PRO A 308 2.75 31.11 5.38
C PRO A 308 2.53 30.81 6.87
N ALA A 309 1.52 31.42 7.51
CA ALA A 309 1.12 31.12 8.89
C ALA A 309 0.07 29.98 8.98
N THR A 310 -0.44 29.55 7.84
CA THR A 310 -1.19 28.30 7.63
C THR A 310 -0.22 27.30 7.00
N CYS A 311 -0.41 26.89 5.73
CA CYS A 311 0.48 25.94 5.05
C CYS A 311 0.57 26.22 3.54
N GLN A 312 1.76 26.40 2.98
CA GLN A 312 1.96 26.54 1.51
C GLN A 312 2.68 25.30 0.92
N TRP A 313 2.00 24.14 0.99
CA TRP A 313 2.47 22.88 0.43
C TRP A 313 1.30 21.98 0.01
N PHE A 314 1.49 21.11 -0.99
CA PHE A 314 0.51 20.07 -1.35
C PHE A 314 0.80 18.77 -0.63
N GLY A 315 -0.21 18.20 0.02
CA GLY A 315 -0.19 16.85 0.56
C GLY A 315 -0.59 15.82 -0.49
N ILE A 316 0.04 14.65 -0.45
CA ILE A 316 -0.39 13.43 -1.15
C ILE A 316 -0.56 12.33 -0.09
N GLY A 317 -1.76 11.77 0.00
CA GLY A 317 -2.19 10.91 1.11
C GLY A 317 -2.93 11.63 2.24
N GLY A 318 -3.13 12.94 2.11
CA GLY A 318 -3.81 13.81 3.07
C GLY A 318 -3.78 15.26 2.60
N ASP A 319 -4.39 16.15 3.38
CA ASP A 319 -4.28 17.60 3.22
C ASP A 319 -3.06 18.15 3.96
N ALA A 320 -2.61 19.33 3.53
CA ALA A 320 -1.63 20.08 4.29
C ALA A 320 -2.19 20.47 5.67
N ALA A 321 -1.37 20.38 6.72
CA ALA A 321 -1.66 20.94 8.04
C ALA A 321 -0.39 21.49 8.72
N ALA A 322 -0.55 22.15 9.86
CA ALA A 322 0.54 22.83 10.55
C ALA A 322 1.47 21.82 11.25
N GLY A 323 2.54 21.40 10.56
CA GLY A 323 3.51 20.43 11.06
C GLY A 323 3.09 18.96 10.96
N SER A 324 2.01 18.68 10.23
CA SER A 324 1.37 17.37 10.06
C SER A 324 0.54 17.35 8.77
N ALA A 325 -0.09 16.24 8.42
CA ALA A 325 -1.19 16.21 7.44
C ALA A 325 -2.53 15.92 8.14
N GLU A 326 -3.64 16.26 7.49
CA GLU A 326 -5.00 15.94 7.98
C GLU A 326 -5.91 15.37 6.89
N ALA A 327 -7.16 15.06 7.22
CA ALA A 327 -8.14 14.48 6.29
C ALA A 327 -7.64 13.20 5.58
N ALA A 328 -6.87 12.36 6.28
CA ALA A 328 -6.03 11.31 5.72
C ALA A 328 -6.72 10.35 4.71
N TRP A 329 -5.95 9.92 3.70
CA TRP A 329 -6.40 9.03 2.63
C TRP A 329 -6.30 7.54 3.00
N ARG A 330 -7.17 6.73 2.40
CA ARG A 330 -7.08 5.26 2.43
C ARG A 330 -7.38 4.69 1.04
N GLY A 331 -6.49 3.84 0.54
CA GLY A 331 -6.48 3.37 -0.85
C GLY A 331 -5.19 3.80 -1.56
N GLU A 332 -5.25 4.00 -2.86
CA GLU A 332 -4.06 4.12 -3.73
C GLU A 332 -4.08 5.37 -4.59
N ILE A 333 -2.89 5.84 -4.97
CA ILE A 333 -2.67 6.98 -5.87
C ILE A 333 -1.62 6.55 -6.90
N ILE A 334 -2.00 6.59 -8.18
CA ILE A 334 -1.17 6.24 -9.34
C ILE A 334 -0.37 7.46 -9.81
N LEU A 335 -1.01 8.63 -9.82
CA LEU A 335 -0.42 9.91 -10.24
C LEU A 335 -1.12 11.08 -9.53
N SER A 336 -0.35 12.16 -9.33
CA SER A 336 -0.83 13.48 -8.88
C SER A 336 -0.09 14.57 -9.67
N ARG A 337 -0.83 15.42 -10.39
CA ARG A 337 -0.27 16.41 -11.32
C ARG A 337 -0.95 17.75 -11.25
N ILE A 338 -0.21 18.79 -11.65
CA ILE A 338 -0.71 20.16 -11.81
C ILE A 338 -0.21 20.69 -13.16
N TYR A 339 -1.09 21.35 -13.92
CA TYR A 339 -0.78 22.07 -15.16
C TYR A 339 -0.93 23.58 -14.97
N ASP A 340 -0.13 24.35 -15.71
CA ASP A 340 -0.22 25.82 -15.79
C ASP A 340 -1.40 26.34 -16.63
N ASP A 341 -1.99 25.48 -17.46
CA ASP A 341 -3.18 25.78 -18.24
C ASP A 341 -4.48 25.25 -17.60
N PRO A 342 -5.62 25.97 -17.76
CA PRO A 342 -6.93 25.34 -17.71
C PRO A 342 -7.11 24.41 -18.93
N LEU A 343 -7.27 23.11 -18.69
CA LEU A 343 -7.41 22.12 -19.76
C LEU A 343 -8.83 22.08 -20.34
N SER A 344 -8.90 21.91 -21.66
CA SER A 344 -10.16 21.73 -22.40
C SER A 344 -10.76 20.34 -22.17
N ALA A 345 -12.02 20.15 -22.54
CA ALA A 345 -12.65 18.82 -22.51
C ALA A 345 -11.95 17.79 -23.43
N GLU A 346 -11.33 18.27 -24.52
CA GLU A 346 -10.54 17.45 -25.44
C GLU A 346 -9.20 17.03 -24.81
N ASP A 347 -8.47 17.98 -24.19
CA ASP A 347 -7.26 17.69 -23.40
C ASP A 347 -7.55 16.62 -22.33
N VAL A 348 -8.66 16.76 -21.59
CA VAL A 348 -9.08 15.83 -20.53
C VAL A 348 -9.45 14.46 -21.09
N THR A 349 -10.10 14.39 -22.24
CA THR A 349 -10.38 13.14 -22.93
C THR A 349 -9.07 12.46 -23.34
N GLY A 350 -8.13 13.22 -23.92
CA GLY A 350 -6.79 12.72 -24.29
C GLY A 350 -5.89 12.34 -23.11
N LEU A 351 -6.21 12.76 -21.89
CA LEU A 351 -5.59 12.22 -20.65
C LEU A 351 -6.24 10.89 -20.24
N TRP A 352 -7.57 10.81 -20.24
CA TRP A 352 -8.31 9.58 -19.91
C TRP A 352 -7.97 8.40 -20.82
N GLU A 353 -7.88 8.64 -22.13
CA GLU A 353 -7.52 7.63 -23.15
C GLU A 353 -6.16 6.95 -22.87
N LYS A 354 -5.22 7.62 -22.16
CA LYS A 354 -3.90 7.06 -21.82
C LYS A 354 -3.92 6.08 -20.64
N VAL A 355 -5.02 6.03 -19.89
CA VAL A 355 -5.12 5.27 -18.61
C VAL A 355 -6.35 4.37 -18.50
N LYS A 356 -7.39 4.56 -19.34
CA LYS A 356 -8.66 3.81 -19.24
C LYS A 356 -8.48 2.29 -19.31
N ASP A 357 -7.74 1.80 -20.30
CA ASP A 357 -7.57 0.37 -20.60
C ASP A 357 -6.55 -0.31 -19.65
N LYS A 358 -5.99 0.45 -18.70
CA LYS A 358 -5.07 -0.03 -17.66
C LYS A 358 -5.76 -0.29 -16.31
N GLN A 359 -7.05 0.01 -16.17
CA GLN A 359 -7.80 -0.23 -14.94
C GLN A 359 -8.05 -1.72 -14.73
N SER A 360 -7.45 -2.31 -13.68
CA SER A 360 -7.87 -3.63 -13.20
C SER A 360 -9.35 -3.60 -12.82
N GLN A 361 -10.13 -4.51 -13.40
CA GLN A 361 -11.54 -4.72 -13.05
C GLN A 361 -11.72 -5.66 -11.85
N ASN A 362 -10.64 -6.34 -11.42
CA ASN A 362 -10.62 -7.31 -10.35
C ASN A 362 -10.06 -6.68 -9.06
N THR A 363 -10.84 -6.73 -7.98
CA THR A 363 -10.40 -6.39 -6.63
C THR A 363 -9.99 -7.65 -5.85
N ILE A 364 -9.04 -7.51 -4.92
CA ILE A 364 -8.69 -8.56 -3.97
C ILE A 364 -9.08 -8.07 -2.58
N ASP A 365 -10.16 -8.63 -2.02
CA ASP A 365 -10.52 -8.40 -0.63
C ASP A 365 -9.74 -9.36 0.26
N ILE A 366 -8.89 -8.81 1.13
CA ILE A 366 -8.06 -9.52 2.12
C ILE A 366 -8.16 -8.77 3.44
N SER A 367 -8.26 -9.50 4.56
CA SER A 367 -8.35 -8.93 5.91
C SER A 367 -7.53 -9.71 6.93
N ASP A 368 -7.38 -9.17 8.14
CA ASP A 368 -6.69 -9.79 9.29
C ASP A 368 -5.26 -10.28 8.99
N LEU A 369 -4.53 -9.51 8.18
CA LEU A 369 -3.17 -9.83 7.74
C LEU A 369 -2.17 -9.84 8.91
N MET A 370 -1.43 -10.94 9.04
CA MET A 370 -0.36 -11.12 10.02
C MET A 370 0.81 -11.89 9.40
N PHE A 371 2.03 -11.38 9.55
CA PHE A 371 3.26 -11.99 9.04
C PHE A 371 4.46 -11.52 9.88
N PHE A 372 5.56 -12.27 9.88
CA PHE A 372 6.77 -11.90 10.61
C PHE A 372 7.51 -10.78 9.86
N ALA A 373 7.46 -9.56 10.38
CA ALA A 373 8.07 -8.38 9.76
C ALA A 373 9.61 -8.39 9.82
N ASN A 374 10.19 -9.21 10.71
CA ASN A 374 11.61 -9.53 10.77
C ASN A 374 11.73 -11.05 10.88
N PHE A 375 12.34 -11.72 9.90
CA PHE A 375 12.34 -13.19 9.87
C PHE A 375 13.56 -13.82 9.18
N GLU A 376 14.01 -14.95 9.70
CA GLU A 376 15.03 -15.78 9.06
C GLU A 376 14.42 -16.75 8.03
N VAL A 377 15.03 -16.84 6.86
CA VAL A 377 14.55 -17.64 5.73
C VAL A 377 15.69 -18.40 5.06
N LYS A 378 15.34 -19.47 4.34
CA LYS A 378 16.27 -20.26 3.51
C LYS A 378 15.64 -20.55 2.15
N ALA A 379 16.44 -20.68 1.09
CA ALA A 379 15.94 -21.19 -0.18
C ALA A 379 15.23 -22.55 0.00
N GLY A 380 13.97 -22.64 -0.45
CA GLY A 380 13.07 -23.79 -0.24
C GLY A 380 12.30 -23.78 1.09
N SER A 381 12.53 -22.83 2.01
CA SER A 381 11.69 -22.68 3.21
C SER A 381 10.37 -22.00 2.87
N LYS A 382 9.34 -22.25 3.68
CA LYS A 382 8.06 -21.54 3.62
C LYS A 382 8.07 -20.31 4.52
N TYR A 383 7.69 -19.16 3.96
CA TYR A 383 7.35 -17.95 4.71
C TYR A 383 5.83 -17.83 4.75
N ARG A 384 5.23 -17.81 5.96
CA ARG A 384 3.78 -17.81 6.15
C ARG A 384 3.23 -16.40 6.32
N ILE A 385 2.18 -16.10 5.57
CA ILE A 385 1.35 -14.91 5.71
C ILE A 385 -0.06 -15.38 6.08
N VAL A 386 -0.54 -15.01 7.26
CA VAL A 386 -1.90 -15.33 7.75
C VAL A 386 -2.83 -14.18 7.39
N GLY A 387 -4.11 -14.47 7.15
CA GLY A 387 -5.13 -13.50 6.77
C GLY A 387 -6.31 -14.16 6.05
N LYS A 388 -7.47 -13.50 6.06
CA LYS A 388 -8.70 -14.01 5.47
C LYS A 388 -8.82 -13.58 4.00
N GLY A 389 -9.29 -14.48 3.15
CA GLY A 389 -9.68 -14.19 1.77
C GLY A 389 -8.67 -14.62 0.69
N PHE A 390 -7.59 -15.32 1.08
CA PHE A 390 -6.69 -16.00 0.14
C PHE A 390 -7.43 -17.09 -0.66
N LYS A 391 -6.89 -17.45 -1.83
CA LYS A 391 -7.48 -18.42 -2.77
C LYS A 391 -6.42 -19.33 -3.37
N MET A 392 -6.80 -20.57 -3.66
CA MET A 392 -5.97 -21.49 -4.45
C MET A 392 -5.66 -20.90 -5.82
N GLY A 393 -4.37 -20.71 -6.11
CA GLY A 393 -3.88 -20.07 -7.33
C GLY A 393 -3.20 -18.71 -7.08
N ASP A 394 -3.47 -18.06 -5.95
CA ASP A 394 -2.79 -16.83 -5.55
C ASP A 394 -1.26 -17.02 -5.48
N LYS A 395 -0.51 -15.99 -5.88
CA LYS A 395 0.95 -15.93 -5.80
C LYS A 395 1.39 -14.81 -4.87
N VAL A 396 2.58 -14.93 -4.29
CA VAL A 396 3.24 -13.82 -3.57
C VAL A 396 4.42 -13.35 -4.41
N LYS A 397 4.42 -12.08 -4.81
CA LYS A 397 5.56 -11.37 -5.40
C LYS A 397 6.32 -10.70 -4.25
N ILE A 398 7.61 -10.98 -4.14
CA ILE A 398 8.53 -10.43 -3.13
C ILE A 398 9.49 -9.50 -3.86
N GLU A 399 9.42 -8.19 -3.61
CA GLU A 399 10.22 -7.16 -4.29
C GLU A 399 11.23 -6.54 -3.33
N SER A 400 12.53 -6.57 -3.66
CA SER A 400 13.56 -5.85 -2.88
C SER A 400 13.34 -4.34 -2.97
N LEU A 401 13.34 -3.64 -1.83
CA LEU A 401 13.32 -2.18 -1.79
C LEU A 401 14.66 -1.60 -2.27
N ASP A 402 15.76 -2.26 -1.92
CA ASP A 402 17.13 -1.84 -2.20
C ASP A 402 17.51 -2.05 -3.68
N ASN A 403 16.91 -3.03 -4.36
CA ASN A 403 17.13 -3.30 -5.78
C ASN A 403 15.84 -3.75 -6.50
N ALA A 404 15.21 -2.85 -7.25
CA ALA A 404 13.99 -3.12 -8.03
C ALA A 404 14.09 -4.29 -9.06
N LYS A 405 15.30 -4.79 -9.37
CA LYS A 405 15.51 -5.96 -10.24
C LYS A 405 15.44 -7.29 -9.49
N GLU A 406 15.58 -7.28 -8.16
CA GLU A 406 15.39 -8.44 -7.28
C GLU A 406 13.91 -8.56 -6.92
N SER A 407 13.12 -9.03 -7.89
CA SER A 407 11.70 -9.32 -7.74
C SER A 407 11.46 -10.80 -8.01
N PHE A 408 10.79 -11.48 -7.07
CA PHE A 408 10.59 -12.92 -7.09
C PHE A 408 9.10 -13.25 -7.00
N ILE A 409 8.57 -14.04 -7.95
CA ILE A 409 7.22 -14.61 -7.84
C ILE A 409 7.35 -16.00 -7.22
N CYS A 410 6.96 -16.12 -5.94
CA CYS A 410 7.08 -17.36 -5.18
C CYS A 410 6.09 -18.44 -5.66
N ASN A 411 6.50 -19.70 -5.52
CA ASN A 411 5.55 -20.80 -5.41
C ASN A 411 4.76 -20.66 -4.10
N THR A 412 3.54 -21.19 -4.07
CA THR A 412 2.56 -20.88 -3.03
C THR A 412 1.70 -22.07 -2.67
N THR A 413 1.36 -22.19 -1.38
CA THR A 413 0.27 -23.03 -0.88
C THR A 413 -0.71 -22.13 -0.13
N ALA A 414 -1.91 -21.94 -0.67
CA ALA A 414 -2.93 -21.07 -0.09
C ALA A 414 -4.12 -21.87 0.45
N THR A 415 -4.63 -21.45 1.60
CA THR A 415 -5.98 -21.78 2.12
C THR A 415 -6.86 -20.52 1.99
N ASP A 416 -7.97 -20.47 2.72
CA ASP A 416 -8.77 -19.26 2.95
C ASP A 416 -8.22 -18.39 4.11
N ARG A 417 -7.38 -18.97 4.99
CA ARG A 417 -6.85 -18.37 6.23
C ARG A 417 -5.35 -18.03 6.22
N TYR A 418 -4.57 -18.60 5.29
CA TYR A 418 -3.15 -18.28 5.14
C TYR A 418 -2.63 -18.59 3.72
N ILE A 419 -1.48 -18.01 3.38
CA ILE A 419 -0.66 -18.37 2.23
C ILE A 419 0.79 -18.61 2.66
N ASP A 420 1.31 -19.80 2.37
CA ASP A 420 2.74 -20.12 2.49
C ASP A 420 3.42 -19.76 1.17
N ALA A 421 4.41 -18.85 1.19
CA ALA A 421 5.28 -18.53 0.07
C ALA A 421 6.60 -19.32 0.16
N GLU A 422 6.96 -20.04 -0.90
CA GLU A 422 8.25 -20.75 -1.00
C GLU A 422 9.36 -19.77 -1.39
N ILE A 423 10.38 -19.65 -0.53
CA ILE A 423 11.51 -18.73 -0.72
C ILE A 423 12.43 -19.28 -1.84
N PRO A 424 12.76 -18.48 -2.87
CA PRO A 424 13.41 -18.98 -4.08
C PRO A 424 14.91 -19.26 -3.90
N SER A 425 15.48 -20.04 -4.82
CA SER A 425 16.92 -20.17 -4.98
C SER A 425 17.56 -18.82 -5.36
N GLY A 426 18.63 -18.43 -4.67
CA GLY A 426 19.32 -17.15 -4.90
C GLY A 426 18.73 -15.96 -4.14
N PHE A 427 17.81 -16.20 -3.20
CA PHE A 427 17.30 -15.18 -2.29
C PHE A 427 18.40 -14.63 -1.35
N VAL A 428 18.50 -13.31 -1.24
CA VAL A 428 19.50 -12.60 -0.42
C VAL A 428 18.84 -11.89 0.77
N SER A 429 19.61 -11.56 1.80
CA SER A 429 19.11 -10.78 2.94
C SER A 429 18.83 -9.33 2.53
N GLY A 430 17.70 -8.76 2.97
CA GLY A 430 17.32 -7.39 2.60
C GLY A 430 15.94 -6.96 3.10
N LYS A 431 15.54 -5.73 2.75
CA LYS A 431 14.16 -5.25 2.96
C LYS A 431 13.31 -5.58 1.76
N TYR A 432 12.18 -6.25 1.99
CA TYR A 432 11.30 -6.72 0.93
C TYR A 432 9.87 -6.24 1.12
N ARG A 433 9.22 -5.91 0.00
CA ARG A 433 7.80 -5.70 -0.12
C ARG A 433 7.12 -7.01 -0.48
N LEU A 434 6.02 -7.31 0.19
CA LEU A 434 5.17 -8.47 -0.07
C LEU A 434 3.94 -8.03 -0.85
N VAL A 435 3.66 -8.63 -2.01
CA VAL A 435 2.49 -8.32 -2.85
C VAL A 435 1.77 -9.61 -3.23
N LEU A 436 0.49 -9.73 -2.89
CA LEU A 436 -0.37 -10.80 -3.37
C LEU A 436 -0.73 -10.53 -4.84
N MET A 437 -0.64 -11.56 -5.68
CA MET A 437 -1.02 -11.54 -7.09
C MET A 437 -2.17 -12.54 -7.29
N ARG A 438 -3.26 -12.10 -7.91
CA ARG A 438 -4.43 -12.93 -8.25
C ARG A 438 -4.88 -12.59 -9.67
N GLU A 439 -4.57 -13.48 -10.62
CA GLU A 439 -4.75 -13.22 -12.05
C GLU A 439 -3.98 -11.94 -12.46
N SER A 440 -4.66 -10.89 -12.94
CA SER A 440 -4.10 -9.56 -13.21
C SER A 440 -4.16 -8.60 -12.02
N ALA A 441 -4.87 -8.95 -10.94
CA ALA A 441 -5.01 -8.09 -9.77
C ALA A 441 -3.82 -8.23 -8.81
N GLN A 442 -3.53 -7.15 -8.10
CA GLN A 442 -2.46 -7.05 -7.12
C GLN A 442 -3.02 -6.50 -5.80
N TYR A 443 -2.47 -6.95 -4.67
CA TYR A 443 -2.75 -6.38 -3.35
C TYR A 443 -1.45 -6.38 -2.54
N PRO A 444 -0.86 -5.22 -2.22
CA PRO A 444 0.33 -5.17 -1.38
C PRO A 444 -0.02 -5.55 0.07
N ILE A 445 0.67 -6.57 0.57
CA ILE A 445 0.45 -7.20 1.88
C ILE A 445 1.14 -6.37 2.98
N GLY A 446 2.36 -5.89 2.71
CA GLY A 446 3.19 -5.13 3.65
C GLY A 446 4.67 -5.16 3.29
N MET A 447 5.53 -4.90 4.27
CA MET A 447 7.00 -4.97 4.16
C MET A 447 7.57 -5.89 5.24
N ALA A 448 8.62 -6.66 4.92
CA ALA A 448 9.35 -7.49 5.86
C ALA A 448 10.87 -7.40 5.60
N THR A 449 11.66 -7.37 6.67
CA THR A 449 13.11 -7.61 6.62
C THR A 449 13.33 -9.11 6.68
N LEU A 450 13.90 -9.69 5.62
CA LEU A 450 14.13 -11.13 5.52
C LEU A 450 15.63 -11.42 5.49
N THR A 451 16.08 -12.29 6.39
CA THR A 451 17.49 -12.68 6.54
C THR A 451 17.72 -14.06 5.95
N SER A 452 18.48 -14.15 4.87
CA SER A 452 18.83 -15.41 4.21
C SER A 452 19.94 -16.14 5.01
N THR A 453 19.65 -17.34 5.49
CA THR A 453 20.55 -18.15 6.34
C THR A 453 20.42 -19.64 6.03
N ASP A 454 21.51 -20.39 6.25
CA ASP A 454 21.53 -21.84 6.08
C ASP A 454 20.84 -22.60 7.22
N ASN A 455 20.69 -21.98 8.40
CA ASN A 455 20.09 -22.60 9.58
C ASN A 455 19.10 -21.61 10.23
N PRO A 456 17.96 -21.31 9.59
CA PRO A 456 16.96 -20.41 10.17
C PRO A 456 16.37 -21.02 11.44
N VAL A 457 16.25 -20.22 12.50
CA VAL A 457 15.60 -20.63 13.76
C VAL A 457 14.11 -20.99 13.54
N GLY A 458 13.46 -20.32 12.59
CA GLY A 458 12.01 -20.36 12.42
C GLY A 458 11.31 -19.44 13.43
N PHE A 459 10.03 -19.70 13.72
CA PHE A 459 9.36 -19.09 14.88
C PHE A 459 9.15 -20.16 15.95
N VAL A 460 9.29 -19.75 17.22
CA VAL A 460 8.88 -20.55 18.37
C VAL A 460 7.42 -20.23 18.70
N VAL A 461 6.70 -21.21 19.23
CA VAL A 461 5.37 -21.00 19.83
C VAL A 461 5.57 -20.79 21.34
N PRO A 462 5.62 -19.54 21.83
CA PRO A 462 5.87 -19.26 23.23
C PRO A 462 4.68 -19.68 24.08
N LYS A 463 4.94 -20.03 25.34
CA LYS A 463 3.86 -20.21 26.32
C LYS A 463 3.43 -18.84 26.86
N VAL A 464 2.12 -18.66 26.98
CA VAL A 464 1.49 -17.38 27.36
C VAL A 464 1.53 -17.20 28.87
N ILE A 465 1.99 -16.03 29.32
CA ILE A 465 1.93 -15.58 30.71
C ILE A 465 1.07 -14.32 30.79
N ALA A 466 0.07 -14.35 31.66
CA ALA A 466 -0.76 -13.18 31.96
C ALA A 466 -0.08 -12.30 33.02
N HIS A 467 0.43 -11.14 32.62
CA HIS A 467 1.05 -10.13 33.49
C HIS A 467 0.02 -9.62 34.51
N ARG A 468 0.29 -9.79 35.81
CA ARG A 468 -0.63 -9.42 36.93
C ARG A 468 -2.00 -10.11 36.84
N GLY A 469 -2.04 -11.27 36.18
CA GLY A 469 -3.24 -11.99 35.75
C GLY A 469 -3.97 -11.35 34.57
N PHE A 470 -5.02 -11.98 34.05
CA PHE A 470 -5.77 -11.46 32.90
C PHE A 470 -6.72 -10.33 33.35
N HIS A 471 -6.14 -9.16 33.67
CA HIS A 471 -6.83 -8.01 34.28
C HIS A 471 -7.66 -7.20 33.29
N THR A 472 -7.33 -7.28 32.01
CA THR A 472 -8.07 -6.71 30.88
C THR A 472 -9.42 -7.42 30.61
N ALA A 473 -9.73 -8.52 31.32
CA ALA A 473 -10.95 -9.29 31.14
C ALA A 473 -12.22 -8.61 31.70
N ASP A 474 -13.26 -8.48 30.86
CA ASP A 474 -14.65 -8.16 31.21
C ASP A 474 -14.88 -6.85 32.01
N ASN A 475 -13.88 -5.98 32.14
CA ASN A 475 -13.87 -4.78 33.00
C ASN A 475 -14.24 -5.08 34.47
N LYS A 476 -13.94 -6.27 34.97
CA LYS A 476 -14.25 -6.73 36.35
C LYS A 476 -13.04 -7.22 37.13
N ALA A 477 -11.95 -7.49 36.44
CA ALA A 477 -10.67 -7.78 37.06
C ALA A 477 -9.88 -6.47 37.33
N SER A 478 -8.78 -6.60 38.06
CA SER A 478 -7.76 -5.57 38.29
C SER A 478 -6.39 -6.24 38.22
N GLU A 479 -5.32 -5.47 37.96
CA GLU A 479 -3.96 -5.97 38.19
C GLU A 479 -3.86 -6.55 39.62
N ASN A 480 -3.17 -7.69 39.75
CA ASN A 480 -2.92 -8.37 41.04
C ASN A 480 -4.19 -8.69 41.85
N SER A 481 -5.27 -9.03 41.16
CA SER A 481 -6.54 -9.46 41.75
C SER A 481 -6.77 -10.97 41.63
N LEU A 482 -7.60 -11.54 42.51
CA LEU A 482 -8.01 -12.93 42.33
C LEU A 482 -8.95 -13.08 41.12
N ALA A 483 -9.70 -12.02 40.74
CA ALA A 483 -10.44 -12.02 39.50
C ALA A 483 -9.55 -12.13 38.24
N SER A 484 -8.42 -11.43 38.16
CA SER A 484 -7.50 -11.52 37.01
C SER A 484 -6.83 -12.89 36.95
N PHE A 485 -6.47 -13.46 38.09
CA PHE A 485 -5.92 -14.82 38.19
C PHE A 485 -6.94 -15.89 37.78
N ILE A 486 -8.19 -15.78 38.24
CA ILE A 486 -9.29 -16.68 37.85
C ILE A 486 -9.64 -16.52 36.37
N ALA A 487 -9.51 -15.31 35.80
CA ALA A 487 -9.66 -15.08 34.37
C ALA A 487 -8.54 -15.77 33.56
N ALA A 488 -7.28 -15.70 34.01
CA ALA A 488 -6.16 -16.43 33.41
C ALA A 488 -6.37 -17.96 33.49
N GLN A 489 -6.81 -18.49 34.64
CA GLN A 489 -7.14 -19.91 34.82
C GLN A 489 -8.23 -20.39 33.83
N LYS A 490 -9.23 -19.55 33.54
CA LYS A 490 -10.30 -19.85 32.57
C LYS A 490 -9.85 -19.74 31.11
N LEU A 491 -8.94 -18.80 30.82
CA LEU A 491 -8.36 -18.62 29.49
C LEU A 491 -7.43 -19.79 29.11
N GLY A 492 -6.87 -20.49 30.10
CA GLY A 492 -5.96 -21.62 29.88
C GLY A 492 -4.63 -21.15 29.31
N VAL A 493 -3.97 -20.23 30.01
CA VAL A 493 -2.59 -19.79 29.76
C VAL A 493 -1.60 -20.73 30.46
N TYR A 494 -0.30 -20.61 30.19
CA TYR A 494 0.72 -21.39 30.92
C TYR A 494 0.91 -20.88 32.34
N GLY A 495 0.89 -19.56 32.53
CA GLY A 495 1.05 -18.97 33.86
C GLY A 495 0.31 -17.65 34.03
N SER A 496 0.03 -17.30 35.28
CA SER A 496 -0.30 -15.95 35.70
C SER A 496 0.86 -15.42 36.53
N GLU A 497 1.44 -14.31 36.10
CA GLU A 497 2.40 -13.54 36.88
C GLU A 497 1.66 -12.67 37.90
N THR A 498 2.30 -12.44 39.05
CA THR A 498 1.80 -11.58 40.14
C THR A 498 2.93 -11.08 41.05
N ASP A 499 2.77 -9.84 41.50
CA ASP A 499 3.71 -9.09 42.32
C ASP A 499 3.54 -9.36 43.84
N PHE A 500 4.61 -9.63 44.59
CA PHE A 500 4.53 -9.85 46.05
C PHE A 500 5.53 -9.06 46.90
N TYR A 501 4.99 -8.40 47.94
CA TYR A 501 5.72 -7.77 49.05
C TYR A 501 5.41 -8.45 50.38
N ILE A 502 6.32 -8.34 51.36
CA ILE A 502 6.06 -8.76 52.75
C ILE A 502 5.81 -7.54 53.64
N THR A 503 4.82 -7.63 54.52
CA THR A 503 4.54 -6.62 55.55
C THR A 503 5.57 -6.67 56.68
N LYS A 504 5.46 -5.76 57.64
CA LYS A 504 6.26 -5.75 58.88
C LYS A 504 5.98 -6.94 59.80
N ASP A 505 4.76 -7.48 59.76
CA ASP A 505 4.27 -8.62 60.54
C ASP A 505 4.25 -9.93 59.73
N ASP A 506 5.19 -10.05 58.79
CA ASP A 506 5.49 -11.25 57.98
C ASP A 506 4.35 -11.79 57.09
N VAL A 507 3.31 -11.00 56.80
CA VAL A 507 2.25 -11.37 55.84
C VAL A 507 2.70 -11.01 54.42
N VAL A 508 2.65 -11.98 53.51
CA VAL A 508 2.95 -11.74 52.09
C VAL A 508 1.66 -11.31 51.35
N VAL A 509 1.69 -10.11 50.76
CA VAL A 509 0.57 -9.45 50.07
C VAL A 509 0.87 -9.22 48.60
N CYS A 510 -0.17 -9.29 47.76
CA CYS A 510 -0.06 -9.15 46.32
C CYS A 510 -0.30 -7.69 45.89
N HIS A 511 0.73 -7.02 45.34
CA HIS A 511 0.68 -5.62 44.90
C HIS A 511 1.93 -5.21 44.11
N HIS A 512 1.78 -4.50 42.98
CA HIS A 512 2.92 -4.06 42.15
C HIS A 512 3.79 -3.00 42.83
N ASP A 513 3.17 -1.94 43.35
CA ASP A 513 3.91 -0.81 43.91
C ASP A 513 4.32 -1.09 45.36
N PRO A 514 5.49 -0.60 45.82
CA PRO A 514 5.95 -0.75 47.21
C PRO A 514 5.08 0.00 48.24
N THR A 515 4.05 0.72 47.80
CA THR A 515 3.17 1.53 48.65
C THR A 515 1.69 1.35 48.30
N ILE A 516 0.83 1.27 49.31
CA ILE A 516 -0.63 1.25 49.18
C ILE A 516 -1.19 2.47 49.91
N ASN A 517 -1.86 3.37 49.19
CA ASN A 517 -2.40 4.63 49.72
C ASN A 517 -1.39 5.41 50.59
N GLY A 518 -0.15 5.52 50.11
CA GLY A 518 0.98 6.22 50.76
C GLY A 518 1.66 5.44 51.90
N LYS A 519 1.16 4.26 52.28
CA LYS A 519 1.79 3.38 53.28
C LYS A 519 2.77 2.45 52.57
N LYS A 520 4.06 2.48 52.93
CA LYS A 520 5.06 1.55 52.42
C LYS A 520 4.88 0.16 53.04
N ILE A 521 4.74 -0.87 52.20
CA ILE A 521 4.23 -2.20 52.62
C ILE A 521 5.13 -2.84 53.69
N GLU A 522 6.45 -2.85 53.51
CA GLU A 522 7.38 -3.47 54.47
C GLU A 522 7.51 -2.71 55.81
N ASP A 523 6.97 -1.49 55.91
CA ASP A 523 7.06 -0.63 57.11
C ASP A 523 5.81 -0.73 58.02
N VAL A 524 4.71 -1.33 57.53
CA VAL A 524 3.39 -1.39 58.19
C VAL A 524 2.93 -2.83 58.46
N ASN A 525 2.00 -3.01 59.39
CA ASN A 525 1.40 -4.32 59.65
C ASN A 525 0.27 -4.60 58.65
N TYR A 526 -0.04 -5.87 58.36
CA TYR A 526 -1.15 -6.22 57.47
C TYR A 526 -2.50 -5.67 57.97
N ALA A 527 -2.67 -5.58 59.29
CA ALA A 527 -3.83 -4.94 59.91
C ALA A 527 -4.09 -3.50 59.43
N ASP A 528 -3.04 -2.78 59.01
CA ASP A 528 -3.08 -1.39 58.54
C ASP A 528 -3.46 -1.26 57.05
N ILE A 529 -3.38 -2.35 56.26
CA ILE A 529 -3.64 -2.36 54.80
C ILE A 529 -4.71 -3.35 54.32
N ARG A 530 -5.10 -4.36 55.12
CA ARG A 530 -6.09 -5.42 54.79
C ARG A 530 -7.53 -4.97 54.45
N ASN A 531 -7.79 -3.67 54.44
CA ASN A 531 -9.07 -3.06 54.10
C ASN A 531 -8.94 -2.02 52.97
N GLU A 532 -7.72 -1.76 52.48
CA GLU A 532 -7.51 -1.04 51.23
C GLU A 532 -8.00 -1.93 50.07
N GLN A 533 -8.35 -1.32 48.94
CA GLN A 533 -8.99 -2.00 47.82
C GLN A 533 -8.26 -1.76 46.50
N LEU A 534 -8.25 -2.79 45.65
CA LEU A 534 -7.86 -2.71 44.24
C LEU A 534 -8.93 -1.97 43.42
N ALA A 535 -8.62 -1.66 42.16
CA ALA A 535 -9.51 -0.87 41.29
C ALA A 535 -10.89 -1.50 41.05
N ASN A 536 -11.00 -2.84 41.10
CA ASN A 536 -12.26 -3.57 40.99
C ASN A 536 -13.02 -3.75 42.31
N GLY A 537 -12.50 -3.22 43.42
CA GLY A 537 -13.10 -3.32 44.75
C GLY A 537 -12.74 -4.58 45.53
N GLU A 538 -11.93 -5.49 45.00
CA GLU A 538 -11.31 -6.54 45.83
C GLU A 538 -10.42 -5.92 46.90
N LYS A 539 -10.27 -6.61 48.03
CA LYS A 539 -9.23 -6.27 49.02
C LYS A 539 -7.88 -6.74 48.52
N ILE A 540 -6.80 -6.07 48.96
CA ILE A 540 -5.41 -6.50 48.71
C ILE A 540 -5.27 -8.01 49.04
N PRO A 541 -5.01 -8.89 48.05
CA PRO A 541 -4.92 -10.32 48.32
C PRO A 541 -3.64 -10.69 49.07
N THR A 542 -3.63 -11.86 49.69
CA THR A 542 -2.43 -12.48 50.26
C THR A 542 -1.91 -13.59 49.35
N LEU A 543 -0.62 -13.94 49.47
CA LEU A 543 -0.07 -15.12 48.81
C LEU A 543 -0.86 -16.40 49.18
N GLU A 544 -1.35 -16.51 50.42
CA GLU A 544 -2.18 -17.65 50.81
C GLU A 544 -3.45 -17.77 49.94
N ALA A 545 -4.13 -16.66 49.65
CA ALA A 545 -5.33 -16.68 48.81
C ALA A 545 -5.01 -17.12 47.38
N TYR A 546 -3.86 -16.72 46.84
CA TYR A 546 -3.35 -17.20 45.56
C TYR A 546 -3.00 -18.70 45.58
N LEU A 547 -2.29 -19.18 46.60
CA LEU A 547 -1.90 -20.59 46.73
C LEU A 547 -3.10 -21.52 46.98
N GLU A 548 -4.20 -21.04 47.57
CA GLU A 548 -5.46 -21.78 47.63
C GLU A 548 -6.22 -21.75 46.28
N GLN A 549 -6.29 -20.61 45.60
CA GLN A 549 -6.96 -20.49 44.29
C GLN A 549 -6.21 -21.25 43.18
N LEU A 550 -4.88 -21.36 43.26
CA LEU A 550 -4.03 -22.14 42.35
C LEU A 550 -4.51 -23.59 42.25
N LYS A 551 -4.85 -24.22 43.38
CA LYS A 551 -5.33 -25.61 43.48
C LYS A 551 -6.61 -25.90 42.68
N ALA A 552 -7.31 -24.88 42.19
CA ALA A 552 -8.47 -25.04 41.32
C ALA A 552 -8.12 -25.39 39.86
N ASN A 553 -6.86 -25.25 39.42
CA ASN A 553 -6.40 -25.63 38.09
C ASN A 553 -4.92 -26.08 38.14
N SER A 554 -4.68 -27.39 38.00
CA SER A 554 -3.34 -28.00 38.04
C SER A 554 -2.43 -27.66 36.86
N GLU A 555 -2.98 -27.15 35.75
CA GLU A 555 -2.26 -26.97 34.50
C GLU A 555 -1.64 -25.57 34.37
N MET A 556 -2.11 -24.59 35.15
CA MET A 556 -1.64 -23.21 35.10
C MET A 556 -0.68 -22.93 36.26
N LYS A 557 0.48 -22.34 35.95
CA LYS A 557 1.44 -21.88 36.96
C LYS A 557 1.05 -20.55 37.62
N LEU A 558 1.47 -20.39 38.86
CA LEU A 558 1.61 -19.09 39.52
C LEU A 558 3.07 -18.66 39.38
N ILE A 559 3.30 -17.50 38.76
CA ILE A 559 4.63 -16.92 38.62
C ILE A 559 4.74 -15.80 39.64
N ILE A 560 5.65 -15.97 40.60
CA ILE A 560 5.77 -15.12 41.78
C ILE A 560 6.90 -14.11 41.57
N GLU A 561 6.60 -12.82 41.32
CA GLU A 561 7.63 -11.79 41.47
C GLU A 561 7.85 -11.46 42.94
N ILE A 562 9.04 -11.81 43.45
CA ILE A 562 9.51 -11.33 44.75
C ILE A 562 10.08 -9.92 44.54
N LYS A 563 9.27 -8.90 44.86
CA LYS A 563 9.62 -7.49 44.66
C LYS A 563 10.81 -7.07 45.52
N SER A 564 11.54 -6.04 45.09
CA SER A 564 12.72 -5.53 45.80
C SER A 564 12.35 -4.79 47.09
N HIS A 565 13.05 -5.11 48.18
CA HIS A 565 12.86 -4.54 49.52
C HIS A 565 14.05 -3.67 49.95
N SER A 566 13.89 -2.88 51.02
CA SER A 566 14.91 -1.96 51.53
C SER A 566 16.22 -2.60 52.03
N SER A 567 16.25 -3.91 52.27
CA SER A 567 17.43 -4.59 52.81
C SER A 567 17.49 -6.08 52.47
N ASN A 568 18.69 -6.65 52.51
CA ASN A 568 18.90 -8.10 52.39
C ASN A 568 18.22 -8.90 53.52
N ALA A 569 18.00 -8.30 54.69
CA ALA A 569 17.22 -8.94 55.76
C ALA A 569 15.71 -8.99 55.43
N SER A 570 15.18 -7.99 54.72
CA SER A 570 13.82 -8.04 54.15
C SER A 570 13.72 -9.06 53.03
N HIS A 571 14.73 -9.13 52.13
CA HIS A 571 14.81 -10.16 51.08
C HIS A 571 14.84 -11.58 51.68
N ASP A 572 15.66 -11.83 52.70
CA ASP A 572 15.74 -13.13 53.38
C ASP A 572 14.41 -13.51 54.06
N ARG A 573 13.71 -12.54 54.65
CA ARG A 573 12.37 -12.75 55.22
C ARG A 573 11.37 -13.19 54.16
N ILE A 574 11.22 -12.44 53.05
CA ILE A 574 10.23 -12.79 52.02
C ILE A 574 10.56 -14.12 51.33
N VAL A 575 11.82 -14.38 50.98
CA VAL A 575 12.21 -15.67 50.36
C VAL A 575 11.90 -16.84 51.29
N LYS A 576 12.19 -16.72 52.59
CA LYS A 576 11.84 -17.75 53.58
C LYS A 576 10.32 -17.95 53.66
N THR A 577 9.55 -16.89 53.90
CA THR A 577 8.10 -16.98 54.11
C THR A 577 7.38 -17.52 52.87
N VAL A 578 7.77 -17.07 51.67
CA VAL A 578 7.19 -17.55 50.40
C VAL A 578 7.47 -19.03 50.18
N THR A 579 8.72 -19.48 50.35
CA THR A 579 9.10 -20.87 50.05
C THR A 579 8.56 -21.86 51.09
N GLU A 580 8.47 -21.46 52.36
CA GLU A 580 7.76 -22.22 53.40
C GLU A 580 6.26 -22.35 53.08
N MET A 581 5.57 -21.24 52.74
CA MET A 581 4.15 -21.29 52.36
C MET A 581 3.88 -22.17 51.13
N VAL A 582 4.71 -22.09 50.08
CA VAL A 582 4.59 -22.94 48.88
C VAL A 582 4.77 -24.42 49.21
N SER A 583 5.72 -24.74 50.09
CA SER A 583 5.98 -26.10 50.58
C SER A 583 4.83 -26.64 51.42
N GLU A 584 4.35 -25.89 52.41
CA GLU A 584 3.22 -26.26 53.28
C GLU A 584 1.91 -26.45 52.52
N LYS A 585 1.68 -25.66 51.46
CA LYS A 585 0.49 -25.76 50.61
C LYS A 585 0.58 -26.90 49.59
N GLY A 586 1.77 -27.48 49.38
CA GLY A 586 1.99 -28.65 48.52
C GLY A 586 1.90 -28.36 47.01
N VAL A 587 2.22 -27.14 46.58
CA VAL A 587 2.00 -26.66 45.19
C VAL A 587 3.28 -26.33 44.41
N GLY A 588 4.45 -26.71 44.91
CA GLY A 588 5.76 -26.31 44.37
C GLY A 588 5.96 -26.51 42.86
N ASP A 589 5.45 -27.60 42.28
CA ASP A 589 5.58 -27.89 40.85
C ASP A 589 4.88 -26.86 39.95
N GLN A 590 3.85 -26.19 40.47
CA GLN A 590 3.08 -25.13 39.81
C GLN A 590 3.68 -23.73 40.00
N ILE A 591 4.82 -23.59 40.67
CA ILE A 591 5.46 -22.29 40.91
C ILE A 591 6.69 -22.10 40.01
N ASP A 592 6.74 -20.93 39.35
CA ASP A 592 7.98 -20.35 38.83
C ASP A 592 8.25 -19.05 39.63
N TYR A 593 9.51 -18.72 39.92
CA TYR A 593 9.87 -17.52 40.69
C TYR A 593 10.63 -16.51 39.82
N ILE A 594 10.37 -15.21 39.99
CA ILE A 594 11.07 -14.14 39.27
C ILE A 594 11.46 -12.98 40.21
N ALA A 595 12.57 -12.27 39.94
CA ALA A 595 12.97 -11.09 40.72
C ALA A 595 13.98 -10.16 40.00
N PHE A 596 13.88 -8.85 40.22
CA PHE A 596 14.92 -7.87 39.84
C PHE A 596 16.17 -7.95 40.74
N SER A 597 16.00 -8.41 41.97
CA SER A 597 17.10 -8.55 42.92
C SER A 597 17.86 -9.85 42.65
N TYR A 598 19.11 -9.74 42.14
CA TYR A 598 19.97 -10.90 41.91
C TYR A 598 20.22 -11.69 43.22
N TYR A 599 20.30 -10.96 44.34
CA TYR A 599 20.40 -11.54 45.68
C TYR A 599 19.20 -12.41 46.04
N VAL A 600 17.98 -12.00 45.66
CA VAL A 600 16.76 -12.81 45.83
C VAL A 600 16.82 -14.07 44.97
N CYS A 601 17.30 -13.97 43.72
CA CYS A 601 17.47 -15.13 42.83
C CYS A 601 18.46 -16.15 43.43
N GLN A 602 19.61 -15.68 43.94
CA GLN A 602 20.59 -16.53 44.64
C GLN A 602 20.01 -17.16 45.92
N LYS A 603 19.17 -16.43 46.67
CA LYS A 603 18.52 -16.95 47.89
C LYS A 603 17.42 -17.96 47.59
N LEU A 604 16.67 -17.79 46.50
CA LEU A 604 15.74 -18.80 45.98
C LEU A 604 16.50 -20.07 45.59
N ASN A 605 17.60 -19.95 44.82
CA ASN A 605 18.47 -21.07 44.41
C ASN A 605 18.99 -21.90 45.60
N GLN A 606 19.20 -21.25 46.76
CA GLN A 606 19.62 -21.89 48.01
C GLN A 606 18.48 -22.50 48.85
N SER A 607 17.22 -22.18 48.54
CA SER A 607 16.04 -22.47 49.40
C SER A 607 14.99 -23.39 48.76
N ILE A 608 15.00 -23.58 47.44
CA ILE A 608 13.98 -24.34 46.69
C ILE A 608 14.56 -25.62 46.04
N PRO A 609 13.72 -26.56 45.57
CA PRO A 609 14.20 -27.74 44.83
C PRO A 609 14.99 -27.37 43.58
N SER A 610 16.11 -28.06 43.35
CA SER A 610 16.91 -27.87 42.14
C SER A 610 16.10 -28.22 40.89
N GLY A 611 16.08 -27.32 39.91
CA GLY A 611 15.29 -27.44 38.68
C GLY A 611 13.97 -26.67 38.67
N THR A 612 13.52 -26.12 39.81
CA THR A 612 12.45 -25.09 39.81
C THR A 612 12.91 -23.84 39.04
N VAL A 613 12.00 -23.14 38.36
CA VAL A 613 12.36 -21.96 37.55
C VAL A 613 12.67 -20.76 38.43
N ILE A 614 13.79 -20.10 38.15
CA ILE A 614 14.21 -18.83 38.74
C ILE A 614 14.59 -17.87 37.60
N GLY A 615 13.71 -16.90 37.32
CA GLY A 615 13.89 -15.85 36.33
C GLY A 615 14.50 -14.58 36.90
N TYR A 616 15.60 -14.13 36.31
CA TYR A 616 16.19 -12.83 36.65
C TYR A 616 15.58 -11.73 35.78
N LEU A 617 15.05 -10.66 36.40
CA LEU A 617 14.27 -9.61 35.69
C LEU A 617 15.10 -8.43 35.15
N ASN A 618 16.28 -8.19 35.72
CA ASN A 618 16.93 -6.87 35.67
C ASN A 618 17.58 -6.49 34.31
N GLY A 619 17.78 -7.45 33.40
CA GLY A 619 18.27 -7.18 32.04
C GLY A 619 19.69 -6.61 31.94
N ASP A 620 20.55 -6.81 32.94
CA ASP A 620 21.93 -6.30 33.02
C ASP A 620 23.02 -7.39 32.95
N LYS A 621 22.68 -8.64 32.60
CA LYS A 621 23.63 -9.77 32.57
C LYS A 621 23.48 -10.61 31.31
N ASP A 622 24.62 -11.00 30.76
CA ASP A 622 24.65 -12.07 29.76
C ASP A 622 24.28 -13.40 30.44
N PRO A 623 23.36 -14.22 29.89
CA PRO A 623 23.02 -15.54 30.40
C PRO A 623 24.23 -16.44 30.70
N GLN A 624 25.27 -16.36 29.88
CA GLN A 624 26.51 -17.14 30.09
C GLN A 624 27.16 -16.80 31.44
N SER A 625 27.02 -15.56 31.92
CA SER A 625 27.53 -15.11 33.24
C SER A 625 26.64 -15.43 34.44
N MET A 626 25.43 -15.96 34.23
CA MET A 626 24.47 -16.30 35.29
C MET A 626 24.98 -17.41 36.23
N GLU A 627 24.62 -17.39 37.51
CA GLU A 627 24.90 -18.47 38.47
C GLU A 627 24.06 -19.73 38.18
N ASP A 628 24.70 -20.91 38.27
CA ASP A 628 24.05 -22.20 38.03
C ASP A 628 22.84 -22.40 38.96
N GLY A 629 21.67 -22.66 38.37
CA GLY A 629 20.38 -22.77 39.06
C GLY A 629 19.48 -21.54 38.91
N ILE A 630 20.03 -20.36 38.61
CA ILE A 630 19.25 -19.27 38.00
C ILE A 630 19.13 -19.60 36.51
N ASN A 631 17.97 -20.15 36.12
CA ASN A 631 17.79 -20.94 34.90
C ASN A 631 16.82 -20.30 33.89
N CYS A 632 16.35 -19.07 34.14
CA CYS A 632 15.58 -18.28 33.18
C CYS A 632 16.14 -16.85 33.13
N ILE A 633 16.22 -16.28 31.92
CA ILE A 633 16.19 -14.82 31.79
C ILE A 633 14.74 -14.41 31.58
N ASP A 634 14.29 -13.39 32.30
CA ASP A 634 12.95 -12.84 32.15
C ASP A 634 13.10 -11.34 31.87
N TYR A 635 13.42 -10.99 30.63
CA TYR A 635 14.03 -9.69 30.33
C TYR A 635 13.09 -8.75 29.61
N SER A 636 13.24 -7.45 29.86
CA SER A 636 12.40 -6.45 29.21
C SER A 636 12.56 -6.52 27.69
N MET A 637 11.49 -6.18 26.94
CA MET A 637 11.56 -6.07 25.47
C MET A 637 12.74 -5.21 25.00
N ASN A 638 13.07 -4.14 25.74
CA ASN A 638 14.16 -3.24 25.41
C ASN A 638 15.54 -3.87 25.65
N SER A 639 15.67 -4.69 26.70
CA SER A 639 16.89 -5.46 26.97
C SER A 639 17.18 -6.48 25.87
N LEU A 640 16.18 -7.26 25.46
CA LEU A 640 16.34 -8.26 24.39
C LEU A 640 16.44 -7.66 22.99
N ARG A 641 15.94 -6.43 22.76
CA ARG A 641 16.19 -5.65 21.54
C ARG A 641 17.59 -5.06 21.49
N ALA A 642 18.16 -4.67 22.63
CA ALA A 642 19.54 -4.22 22.73
C ALA A 642 20.55 -5.37 22.63
N HIS A 643 20.17 -6.56 23.11
CA HIS A 643 20.98 -7.76 23.18
C HIS A 643 20.24 -9.01 22.62
N PRO A 644 19.94 -9.06 21.31
CA PRO A 644 19.29 -10.22 20.70
C PRO A 644 20.13 -11.51 20.81
N GLU A 645 21.45 -11.39 20.96
CA GLU A 645 22.35 -12.51 21.23
C GLU A 645 22.04 -13.23 22.55
N TRP A 646 21.40 -12.56 23.53
CA TRP A 646 21.10 -13.18 24.82
C TRP A 646 20.07 -14.30 24.73
N ILE A 647 19.17 -14.31 23.74
CA ILE A 647 18.23 -15.42 23.54
C ILE A 647 19.01 -16.69 23.21
N LYS A 648 19.90 -16.60 22.21
CA LYS A 648 20.80 -17.70 21.85
C LYS A 648 21.74 -18.10 22.98
N ASN A 649 22.35 -17.13 23.69
CA ASN A 649 23.25 -17.40 24.81
C ASN A 649 22.53 -18.13 25.97
N ALA A 650 21.24 -17.84 26.21
CA ALA A 650 20.42 -18.55 27.19
C ALA A 650 20.16 -20.00 26.75
N HIS A 651 19.71 -20.20 25.50
CA HIS A 651 19.47 -21.54 24.96
C HIS A 651 20.73 -22.42 24.90
N GLU A 652 21.88 -21.86 24.54
CA GLU A 652 23.18 -22.58 24.58
C GLU A 652 23.61 -22.97 26.00
N LYS A 653 23.04 -22.35 27.04
CA LYS A 653 23.22 -22.72 28.46
C LYS A 653 22.09 -23.61 29.00
N GLY A 654 21.07 -23.91 28.19
CA GLY A 654 19.87 -24.65 28.62
C GLY A 654 18.94 -23.83 29.53
N MET A 655 19.02 -22.50 29.47
CA MET A 655 18.11 -21.59 30.17
C MET A 655 16.86 -21.30 29.34
N THR A 656 15.75 -21.04 30.02
CA THR A 656 14.50 -20.54 29.42
C THR A 656 14.59 -19.04 29.15
N VAL A 657 13.90 -18.56 28.11
CA VAL A 657 13.78 -17.13 27.77
C VAL A 657 12.33 -16.67 27.89
N ASN A 658 12.07 -15.76 28.83
CA ASN A 658 10.84 -14.98 28.91
C ASN A 658 11.10 -13.51 28.55
N VAL A 659 10.06 -12.83 28.09
CA VAL A 659 10.09 -11.41 27.71
C VAL A 659 8.85 -10.68 28.22
N TRP A 660 9.05 -9.47 28.76
CA TRP A 660 7.99 -8.64 29.32
C TRP A 660 8.11 -7.15 28.93
N THR A 661 7.02 -6.37 28.94
CA THR A 661 5.61 -6.79 28.85
C THR A 661 5.17 -6.60 27.40
N VAL A 662 4.97 -7.70 26.65
CA VAL A 662 4.76 -7.64 25.19
C VAL A 662 3.29 -7.42 24.87
N ASN A 663 2.91 -6.19 24.54
CA ASN A 663 1.50 -5.79 24.52
C ASN A 663 0.90 -5.53 23.13
N SER A 664 1.70 -5.39 22.08
CA SER A 664 1.16 -5.20 20.72
C SER A 664 1.36 -6.44 19.83
N PRO A 665 0.39 -6.77 18.95
CA PRO A 665 0.47 -7.95 18.07
C PRO A 665 1.73 -8.06 17.20
N GLN A 666 2.31 -6.94 16.77
CA GLN A 666 3.56 -6.96 15.99
C GLN A 666 4.74 -7.40 16.85
N GLU A 667 4.82 -6.90 18.09
CA GLU A 667 5.92 -7.24 19.00
C GLU A 667 5.81 -8.69 19.47
N MET A 668 4.59 -9.21 19.63
CA MET A 668 4.35 -10.64 19.85
C MET A 668 4.92 -11.48 18.70
N LEU A 669 4.64 -11.11 17.45
CA LEU A 669 5.21 -11.78 16.27
C LEU A 669 6.74 -11.64 16.20
N ASP A 670 7.29 -10.45 16.48
CA ASP A 670 8.73 -10.23 16.46
C ASP A 670 9.45 -11.11 17.50
N PHE A 671 8.93 -11.23 18.73
CA PHE A 671 9.53 -12.10 19.75
C PHE A 671 9.30 -13.60 19.48
N MET A 672 8.17 -14.00 18.87
CA MET A 672 7.99 -15.35 18.33
C MET A 672 9.05 -15.70 17.26
N ALA A 673 9.38 -14.76 16.37
CA ALA A 673 10.42 -14.90 15.36
C ALA A 673 11.85 -14.85 15.93
N MET A 674 12.08 -14.11 17.01
CA MET A 674 13.34 -14.14 17.77
C MET A 674 13.51 -15.42 18.61
N GLY A 675 12.46 -16.23 18.75
CA GLY A 675 12.52 -17.57 19.34
C GLY A 675 12.35 -17.65 20.86
N VAL A 676 11.68 -16.68 21.51
CA VAL A 676 11.46 -16.74 22.97
C VAL A 676 10.56 -17.92 23.37
N ASP A 677 10.83 -18.52 24.53
CA ASP A 677 10.06 -19.67 25.05
C ASP A 677 8.74 -19.25 25.73
N LEU A 678 8.72 -18.04 26.26
CA LEU A 678 7.66 -17.47 27.10
C LEU A 678 7.42 -16.01 26.72
N ILE A 679 6.18 -15.53 26.84
CA ILE A 679 5.83 -14.11 26.72
C ILE A 679 4.89 -13.71 27.87
N THR A 680 5.29 -12.71 28.64
CA THR A 680 4.48 -12.01 29.65
C THR A 680 3.76 -10.81 28.99
N THR A 681 2.43 -10.76 29.10
CA THR A 681 1.58 -9.78 28.40
C THR A 681 0.32 -9.41 29.20
N ASP A 682 -0.17 -8.17 29.01
CA ASP A 682 -1.49 -7.71 29.49
C ASP A 682 -2.66 -8.21 28.60
N TYR A 683 -2.34 -8.75 27.42
CA TYR A 683 -3.30 -9.24 26.41
C TYR A 683 -3.06 -10.72 26.06
N PRO A 684 -3.14 -11.64 27.04
CA PRO A 684 -2.86 -13.06 26.85
C PRO A 684 -3.86 -13.76 25.92
N ASP A 685 -5.07 -13.21 25.78
CA ASP A 685 -6.09 -13.66 24.84
C ASP A 685 -5.68 -13.38 23.39
N GLN A 686 -5.19 -12.17 23.10
CA GLN A 686 -4.67 -11.80 21.78
C GLN A 686 -3.47 -12.66 21.41
N LEU A 687 -2.53 -12.89 22.33
CA LEU A 687 -1.39 -13.79 22.06
C LEU A 687 -1.85 -15.23 21.74
N LYS A 688 -2.87 -15.75 22.44
CA LYS A 688 -3.44 -17.07 22.11
C LYS A 688 -4.10 -17.09 20.74
N GLU A 689 -4.81 -16.03 20.34
CA GLU A 689 -5.38 -15.91 18.99
C GLU A 689 -4.29 -15.88 17.90
N ILE A 690 -3.19 -15.16 18.15
CA ILE A 690 -2.03 -15.07 17.24
C ILE A 690 -1.33 -16.43 17.11
N ILE A 691 -1.12 -17.15 18.21
CA ILE A 691 -0.55 -18.50 18.18
C ILE A 691 -1.45 -19.42 17.32
N ALA A 692 -2.75 -19.51 17.63
CA ALA A 692 -3.70 -20.33 16.90
C ALA A 692 -3.70 -20.01 15.39
N LYS A 693 -3.71 -18.72 15.03
CA LYS A 693 -3.61 -18.21 13.65
C LYS A 693 -2.42 -18.74 12.84
N PHE A 694 -1.29 -19.06 13.49
CA PHE A 694 -0.11 -19.61 12.82
C PHE A 694 -0.03 -21.15 12.88
N THR A 695 -0.70 -21.79 13.84
CA THR A 695 -0.60 -23.24 14.12
C THR A 695 -1.79 -24.10 13.65
N GLU A 696 -2.99 -23.53 13.51
CA GLU A 696 -4.26 -24.23 13.19
C GLU A 696 -4.75 -23.97 11.77
#